data_AF-A0A3L7S7W9-F1
#
_entry.id   AF-A0A3L7S7W9-F1
#
_cell.length_a   1.000
_cell.length_b   1.000
_cell.length_c   1.000
_cell.angle_alpha   90.00
_cell.angle_beta   90.00
_cell.angle_gamma   90.00
#
_symmetry.space_group_name_H-M   'P 1'
#
loop_
_entity.id
_entity.type
_entity.pdbx_description
1 polymer ?
#
loop_
_entity_poly.entity_id
_entity_poly.type
_entity_poly.pdbx_seq_one_letter_code
_entity_poly.pdbx_strand_id
1 'polypeptide(L)'
;METINPCVADPRLSVFRAEDDVVMQAKKCGHGYFVKKNSGIPPGCGCFWFKFPVVALRLPPANFLKPSGLNRSSNIQPCGSPIMSDYKIVNAATIIILSASALFAHDGADDHIHLSPAINVRTWTITESQTTIEGTFVSVRDGRVYIRQTDGFVRPVTIDRLAETDQSWIEERTREIAAINTQPEYVLTSQKAKRTAQGRNAAALDPGLPLLQKSFESFKSTVKTRSDADYFYVESNGIPDHQMMVGITAWQQQVPMPQKYTGSNAWQIPLYPVPAKEPMSAKDNFFRGAIAVAVNGIPIFNPIKNDGRTDTLIAGELDNWGGHCGRADDYHYHIAPIHLQKQIGNDVPVAWALDGYPIYGYQDEKAPDFAPLDQWNGHKDADGNYHYHATKKYPYLNGGFYGEVVERDGQVDPQPRAESPRPALPPLQGAKIVDFETTKPGSHVLTYEVRGRKGTVNYTVAENGSAKFTFKTPEGETATEEYTARPARGGRPGGQGGPPRDDRPEGGRKGKRPPRKEMPKDEPKSASRKSVGDMKLMSSSIDKDGMLNVDCTCDGKSESPAIAWSNLPKGTKSIAFSLWHTAPDQEKSYWVVYNIPVSVNGLKQNQKDIGKAGFNDRRKSDFDPMCSRGPGVKTYHITVFALSEDLKLSPQQATHKGLLEAVKSITLAETTLDFDYERK
;
A
#
# COMPACT_ATOMS: atom_id res chain seq x y z
N MET A 1 -73.57 -12.94 12.50
CA MET A 1 -73.40 -14.37 12.18
C MET A 1 -72.13 -14.50 11.36
N GLU A 2 -71.10 -15.28 11.68
CA GLU A 2 -70.60 -15.91 12.92
C GLU A 2 -69.06 -15.93 12.76
N THR A 3 -68.22 -15.59 13.75
CA THR A 3 -67.54 -16.55 14.66
C THR A 3 -67.27 -17.93 14.01
N ILE A 4 -66.06 -18.50 14.04
CA ILE A 4 -65.24 -18.84 15.23
C ILE A 4 -63.73 -18.81 14.93
N ASN A 5 -62.92 -18.62 15.98
CA ASN A 5 -61.46 -18.80 16.10
C ASN A 5 -61.24 -19.54 17.46
N PRO A 6 -60.12 -20.22 17.82
CA PRO A 6 -58.84 -20.44 17.13
C PRO A 6 -58.30 -21.89 17.23
N CYS A 7 -57.01 -22.12 16.91
CA CYS A 7 -56.04 -22.73 17.83
C CYS A 7 -54.57 -22.60 17.34
N VAL A 8 -53.58 -22.77 18.22
CA VAL A 8 -52.18 -22.31 18.02
C VAL A 8 -51.15 -23.39 18.36
N ALA A 9 -50.12 -23.55 17.51
CA ALA A 9 -48.80 -24.09 17.88
C ALA A 9 -47.72 -23.79 16.79
N ASP A 10 -46.93 -22.75 17.00
CA ASP A 10 -45.58 -22.54 16.45
C ASP A 10 -44.57 -23.08 17.52
N PRO A 11 -43.28 -23.45 17.26
CA PRO A 11 -42.49 -22.86 16.17
C PRO A 11 -41.40 -23.68 15.45
N ARG A 12 -40.90 -23.06 14.36
CA ARG A 12 -39.63 -23.30 13.63
C ARG A 12 -39.57 -24.47 12.63
N LEU A 13 -39.97 -24.21 11.37
CA LEU A 13 -39.10 -24.31 10.18
C LEU A 13 -39.89 -24.04 8.87
N SER A 14 -39.89 -22.80 8.39
CA SER A 14 -40.20 -22.47 6.99
C SER A 14 -38.98 -22.86 6.11
N VAL A 15 -39.09 -23.84 5.21
CA VAL A 15 -39.77 -23.84 3.90
C VAL A 15 -38.99 -23.09 2.82
N PHE A 16 -38.41 -23.86 1.89
CA PHE A 16 -38.04 -23.47 0.53
C PHE A 16 -38.76 -24.41 -0.46
N ARG A 17 -39.55 -23.84 -1.38
CA ARG A 17 -40.24 -24.46 -2.54
C ARG A 17 -40.91 -23.32 -3.31
N ALA A 18 -41.20 -23.39 -4.61
CA ALA A 18 -40.80 -24.27 -5.72
C ALA A 18 -40.63 -23.34 -6.97
N GLU A 19 -40.54 -23.68 -8.26
CA GLU A 19 -40.90 -24.84 -9.10
C GLU A 19 -39.80 -24.94 -10.20
N ASP A 20 -39.16 -26.08 -10.47
CA ASP A 20 -39.53 -27.16 -11.44
C ASP A 20 -39.16 -26.80 -12.91
N ASP A 21 -38.84 -27.69 -13.86
CA ASP A 21 -38.80 -29.17 -13.87
C ASP A 21 -37.81 -29.72 -14.93
N VAL A 22 -37.02 -30.77 -14.64
CA VAL A 22 -36.48 -31.75 -15.64
C VAL A 22 -36.14 -33.08 -14.93
N VAL A 23 -36.76 -34.18 -15.37
CA VAL A 23 -36.53 -35.54 -14.83
C VAL A 23 -35.28 -36.21 -15.41
N MET A 24 -34.41 -36.73 -14.53
CA MET A 24 -33.27 -37.60 -14.88
C MET A 24 -33.58 -39.08 -14.62
N GLN A 25 -33.61 -39.92 -15.66
CA GLN A 25 -33.64 -41.39 -15.50
C GLN A 25 -32.23 -41.99 -15.63
N ALA A 26 -31.65 -42.43 -14.50
CA ALA A 26 -30.38 -43.18 -14.49
C ALA A 26 -30.64 -44.69 -14.38
N LYS A 27 -30.16 -45.48 -15.35
CA LYS A 27 -30.26 -46.95 -15.33
C LYS A 27 -28.88 -47.57 -15.08
N LYS A 28 -28.76 -48.40 -14.05
CA LYS A 28 -27.48 -48.93 -13.55
C LYS A 28 -27.03 -50.17 -14.34
N CYS A 29 -25.93 -50.03 -15.08
CA CYS A 29 -25.08 -51.12 -15.55
C CYS A 29 -23.66 -50.96 -14.96
N GLY A 30 -22.84 -52.01 -15.02
CA GLY A 30 -21.51 -52.02 -14.39
C GLY A 30 -20.49 -51.08 -15.05
N HIS A 31 -19.63 -50.47 -14.24
CA HIS A 31 -18.38 -49.81 -14.64
C HIS A 31 -18.43 -48.73 -15.73
N GLY A 32 -19.51 -47.94 -15.82
CA GLY A 32 -19.47 -46.69 -16.58
C GLY A 32 -20.80 -45.93 -16.68
N TYR A 33 -20.71 -44.60 -16.75
CA TYR A 33 -21.80 -43.71 -17.14
C TYR A 33 -21.38 -42.92 -18.39
N PHE A 34 -22.22 -42.91 -19.42
CA PHE A 34 -22.06 -42.06 -20.61
C PHE A 34 -23.29 -41.15 -20.75
N VAL A 35 -23.06 -39.87 -21.06
CA VAL A 35 -24.12 -38.91 -21.39
C VAL A 35 -24.05 -38.60 -22.88
N LYS A 36 -25.13 -38.87 -23.61
CA LYS A 36 -25.23 -38.59 -25.06
C LYS A 36 -26.12 -37.36 -25.29
N LYS A 37 -25.55 -36.30 -25.87
CA LYS A 37 -26.30 -35.09 -26.27
C LYS A 37 -27.08 -35.38 -27.54
N ASN A 38 -28.41 -35.23 -27.50
CA ASN A 38 -29.23 -35.30 -28.72
C ASN A 38 -29.13 -33.98 -29.49
N SER A 39 -28.56 -34.03 -30.69
CA SER A 39 -28.53 -32.92 -31.65
C SER A 39 -29.71 -33.02 -32.61
N GLY A 40 -30.63 -32.04 -32.58
CA GLY A 40 -31.66 -31.91 -33.61
C GLY A 40 -31.07 -31.36 -34.92
N ILE A 41 -31.41 -31.99 -36.05
CA ILE A 41 -30.97 -31.58 -37.40
C ILE A 41 -32.20 -31.67 -38.34
N PRO A 42 -32.56 -30.59 -39.07
CA PRO A 42 -33.46 -30.67 -40.22
C PRO A 42 -32.68 -31.04 -41.50
N PRO A 43 -33.29 -31.74 -42.48
CA PRO A 43 -32.58 -32.29 -43.63
C PRO A 43 -32.38 -31.28 -44.77
N GLY A 44 -31.22 -31.38 -45.45
CA GLY A 44 -30.91 -30.70 -46.70
C GLY A 44 -29.84 -31.48 -47.47
N CYS A 45 -30.05 -31.71 -48.78
CA CYS A 45 -29.24 -32.64 -49.57
C CYS A 45 -27.94 -32.00 -50.12
N GLY A 46 -26.84 -32.75 -50.13
CA GLY A 46 -25.60 -32.34 -50.78
C GLY A 46 -24.42 -33.28 -50.53
N CYS A 47 -24.23 -34.29 -51.39
CA CYS A 47 -23.01 -35.11 -51.40
C CYS A 47 -21.91 -34.43 -52.22
N PHE A 48 -20.64 -34.57 -51.83
CA PHE A 48 -19.54 -35.07 -52.69
C PHE A 48 -18.23 -35.28 -51.85
N TRP A 49 -17.14 -35.74 -52.48
CA TRP A 49 -16.11 -36.57 -51.82
C TRP A 49 -14.66 -36.02 -51.85
N PHE A 50 -13.89 -36.47 -50.83
CA PHE A 50 -12.45 -36.85 -50.85
C PHE A 50 -11.29 -35.82 -50.91
N LYS A 51 -10.34 -36.00 -49.96
CA LYS A 51 -8.84 -36.13 -50.07
C LYS A 51 -8.02 -35.08 -50.86
N PHE A 52 -6.77 -34.73 -50.53
CA PHE A 52 -5.77 -35.18 -49.52
C PHE A 52 -4.93 -33.95 -49.07
N PRO A 53 -4.20 -34.00 -47.94
CA PRO A 53 -3.10 -33.06 -47.66
C PRO A 53 -1.78 -33.47 -48.36
N VAL A 54 -0.97 -32.50 -48.76
CA VAL A 54 0.43 -32.70 -49.17
C VAL A 54 1.31 -31.65 -48.49
N VAL A 55 2.42 -32.08 -47.90
CA VAL A 55 3.41 -31.22 -47.22
C VAL A 55 4.68 -31.15 -48.06
N ALA A 56 5.22 -29.94 -48.25
CA ALA A 56 6.60 -29.75 -48.73
C ALA A 56 7.19 -28.42 -48.22
N LEU A 57 8.36 -28.48 -47.58
CA LEU A 57 9.22 -27.32 -47.34
C LEU A 57 10.06 -27.04 -48.60
N ARG A 58 10.45 -25.77 -48.83
CA ARG A 58 11.81 -25.41 -49.29
C ARG A 58 12.12 -23.90 -49.23
N LEU A 59 13.39 -23.63 -48.94
CA LEU A 59 14.15 -22.38 -49.13
C LEU A 59 15.56 -22.81 -49.63
N PRO A 60 16.48 -21.89 -50.00
CA PRO A 60 16.39 -20.81 -50.99
C PRO A 60 17.41 -21.09 -52.14
N PRO A 61 17.80 -20.08 -52.96
CA PRO A 61 19.21 -19.62 -52.92
C PRO A 61 19.38 -18.09 -53.09
N ALA A 62 20.60 -17.58 -53.34
CA ALA A 62 21.01 -16.18 -53.06
C ALA A 62 21.99 -15.54 -54.09
N ASN A 63 22.44 -14.29 -53.79
CA ASN A 63 23.47 -13.43 -54.45
C ASN A 63 23.00 -12.66 -55.71
N PHE A 64 23.43 -11.42 -56.01
CA PHE A 64 24.82 -10.96 -56.22
C PHE A 64 25.10 -9.42 -56.04
N LEU A 65 26.39 -9.10 -55.81
CA LEU A 65 27.26 -7.89 -55.86
C LEU A 65 26.82 -6.42 -56.21
N LYS A 66 27.72 -5.48 -55.81
CA LYS A 66 27.86 -4.02 -56.12
C LYS A 66 28.74 -3.79 -57.42
N PRO A 67 29.34 -2.62 -57.81
CA PRO A 67 29.37 -1.23 -57.25
C PRO A 67 29.41 0.00 -58.23
N SER A 68 29.53 1.23 -57.66
CA SER A 68 30.09 2.51 -58.22
C SER A 68 29.33 3.31 -59.29
N GLY A 69 29.46 4.67 -59.42
CA GLY A 69 30.15 5.67 -58.57
C GLY A 69 30.22 7.12 -59.17
N LEU A 70 30.82 8.07 -58.42
CA LEU A 70 31.14 9.50 -58.75
C LEU A 70 29.94 10.50 -58.88
N ASN A 71 30.07 11.85 -58.79
CA ASN A 71 31.24 12.74 -58.98
C ASN A 71 31.12 14.14 -58.28
N ARG A 72 32.24 14.71 -57.75
CA ARG A 72 32.59 16.17 -57.55
C ARG A 72 31.73 17.08 -56.61
N SER A 73 32.25 18.18 -56.02
CA SER A 73 33.62 18.77 -55.95
C SER A 73 33.80 19.78 -54.77
N SER A 74 35.07 20.16 -54.48
CA SER A 74 35.55 21.50 -54.01
C SER A 74 35.13 22.08 -52.63
N ASN A 75 35.95 22.83 -51.86
CA ASN A 75 37.43 22.96 -51.76
C ASN A 75 37.84 23.78 -50.49
N ILE A 76 39.12 23.76 -50.10
CA ILE A 76 39.84 24.78 -49.25
C ILE A 76 39.64 24.79 -47.71
N GLN A 77 40.72 25.18 -47.02
CA GLN A 77 41.02 25.35 -45.57
C GLN A 77 42.17 26.43 -45.49
N PRO A 78 42.79 26.86 -44.34
CA PRO A 78 42.49 26.73 -42.91
C PRO A 78 42.77 28.03 -42.04
N CYS A 79 42.78 27.88 -40.70
CA CYS A 79 43.56 28.63 -39.68
C CYS A 79 43.29 30.11 -39.33
N GLY A 80 43.36 30.45 -38.02
CA GLY A 80 43.52 31.84 -37.53
C GLY A 80 43.09 32.12 -36.07
N SER A 81 44.06 32.27 -35.16
CA SER A 81 44.00 33.04 -33.89
C SER A 81 45.10 34.15 -33.98
N PRO A 82 45.39 35.10 -33.03
CA PRO A 82 45.24 35.02 -31.55
C PRO A 82 45.19 36.37 -30.73
N ILE A 83 45.46 36.30 -29.40
CA ILE A 83 46.03 37.31 -28.45
C ILE A 83 45.17 38.48 -27.85
N MET A 84 45.59 38.83 -26.61
CA MET A 84 45.22 39.86 -25.60
C MET A 84 45.44 41.34 -26.06
N SER A 85 45.37 42.43 -25.28
CA SER A 85 45.38 42.79 -23.81
C SER A 85 45.06 44.31 -23.69
N ASP A 86 44.78 45.00 -22.56
CA ASP A 86 44.34 44.81 -21.15
C ASP A 86 43.93 46.23 -20.66
N TYR A 87 43.04 46.39 -19.65
CA TYR A 87 42.90 47.66 -18.92
C TYR A 87 42.32 47.49 -17.50
N LYS A 88 42.93 48.18 -16.53
CA LYS A 88 42.52 48.28 -15.11
C LYS A 88 42.04 49.73 -14.85
N ILE A 89 41.26 50.08 -13.81
CA ILE A 89 41.66 50.10 -12.39
C ILE A 89 40.43 50.27 -11.46
N VAL A 90 40.36 49.38 -10.45
CA VAL A 90 39.95 49.57 -9.03
C VAL A 90 38.72 50.45 -8.68
N ASN A 91 37.71 49.81 -8.06
CA ASN A 91 37.36 50.12 -6.67
C ASN A 91 36.74 48.88 -5.95
N ALA A 92 36.75 48.87 -4.61
CA ALA A 92 36.80 47.62 -3.83
C ALA A 92 35.63 47.37 -2.87
N ALA A 93 35.30 46.08 -2.69
CA ALA A 93 34.69 45.51 -1.48
C ALA A 93 35.12 44.03 -1.35
N THR A 94 35.71 43.65 -0.22
CA THR A 94 36.26 42.30 0.00
C THR A 94 35.39 41.50 0.97
N ILE A 95 34.89 40.34 0.54
CA ILE A 95 34.45 39.27 1.43
C ILE A 95 35.19 38.00 1.00
N ILE A 96 35.83 37.34 1.97
CA ILE A 96 36.63 36.14 1.73
C ILE A 96 35.69 34.94 1.60
N ILE A 97 35.51 34.43 0.38
CA ILE A 97 34.91 33.11 0.16
C ILE A 97 36.03 32.06 0.28
N LEU A 98 36.10 31.40 1.43
CA LEU A 98 36.95 30.22 1.63
C LEU A 98 36.33 29.01 0.93
N SER A 99 36.64 28.86 -0.35
CA SER A 99 36.15 27.78 -1.22
C SER A 99 36.84 26.44 -0.93
N ALA A 100 36.35 25.69 0.05
CA ALA A 100 36.81 24.32 0.32
C ALA A 100 35.72 23.45 0.98
N SER A 101 34.87 22.81 0.16
CA SER A 101 34.08 21.60 0.50
C SER A 101 33.50 21.00 -0.77
N ALA A 102 34.12 19.93 -1.29
CA ALA A 102 33.62 19.23 -2.47
C ALA A 102 32.42 18.35 -2.11
N LEU A 103 31.24 18.69 -2.64
CA LEU A 103 30.04 17.86 -2.56
C LEU A 103 30.15 16.68 -3.55
N PHE A 104 30.89 15.65 -3.14
CA PHE A 104 30.79 14.34 -3.77
C PHE A 104 29.44 13.70 -3.40
N ALA A 105 28.59 13.45 -4.40
CA ALA A 105 27.48 12.53 -4.21
C ALA A 105 28.02 11.14 -3.87
N HIS A 106 27.36 10.48 -2.92
CA HIS A 106 27.48 9.06 -2.65
C HIS A 106 26.52 8.26 -3.54
N ASP A 107 26.77 6.97 -3.73
CA ASP A 107 25.73 6.08 -4.24
C ASP A 107 24.50 6.14 -3.32
N GLY A 108 23.33 6.41 -3.90
CA GLY A 108 22.03 6.49 -3.20
C GLY A 108 21.50 5.12 -2.79
N ALA A 109 22.27 4.38 -2.00
CA ALA A 109 21.90 3.08 -1.46
C ALA A 109 21.03 3.25 -0.21
N ASP A 110 19.79 3.73 -0.40
CA ASP A 110 18.76 3.77 0.64
C ASP A 110 18.15 2.37 0.89
N ASP A 111 17.67 2.13 2.11
CA ASP A 111 17.65 0.80 2.73
C ASP A 111 16.51 -0.14 2.26
N HIS A 112 16.67 -0.79 1.11
CA HIS A 112 15.84 -1.93 0.67
C HIS A 112 16.65 -3.24 0.52
N ILE A 113 16.42 -4.19 1.43
CA ILE A 113 16.97 -5.55 1.32
C ILE A 113 16.15 -6.36 0.30
N HIS A 114 16.64 -6.46 -0.93
CA HIS A 114 16.17 -7.46 -1.87
C HIS A 114 16.78 -8.83 -1.53
N LEU A 115 15.95 -9.85 -1.30
CA LEU A 115 16.37 -11.24 -1.37
C LEU A 115 16.31 -11.73 -2.83
N SER A 116 17.31 -11.30 -3.61
CA SER A 116 17.65 -11.93 -4.90
C SER A 116 19.19 -11.98 -5.02
N PRO A 117 19.80 -13.11 -5.43
CA PRO A 117 21.20 -13.39 -5.12
C PRO A 117 22.22 -12.80 -6.12
N ALA A 118 22.30 -11.47 -6.22
CA ALA A 118 23.45 -10.74 -6.79
C ALA A 118 23.38 -9.22 -6.51
N ILE A 119 23.73 -8.78 -5.30
CA ILE A 119 24.15 -7.39 -5.03
C ILE A 119 25.68 -7.38 -4.92
N ASN A 120 26.34 -6.34 -5.43
CA ASN A 120 27.80 -6.23 -5.57
C ASN A 120 28.55 -6.07 -4.22
N VAL A 121 28.46 -7.07 -3.36
CA VAL A 121 29.31 -7.22 -2.17
C VAL A 121 30.73 -7.51 -2.63
N ARG A 122 31.67 -6.64 -2.28
CA ARG A 122 33.10 -6.81 -2.58
C ARG A 122 33.80 -7.35 -1.32
N THR A 123 34.76 -8.25 -1.52
CA THR A 123 35.74 -8.57 -0.48
C THR A 123 36.84 -7.50 -0.48
N TRP A 124 37.23 -7.03 0.70
CA TRP A 124 38.23 -5.98 0.91
C TRP A 124 39.32 -6.56 1.81
N THR A 125 40.59 -6.46 1.42
CA THR A 125 41.69 -7.14 2.13
C THR A 125 42.52 -6.15 2.93
N ILE A 126 42.51 -6.26 4.27
CA ILE A 126 43.40 -5.47 5.13
C ILE A 126 44.78 -6.13 5.15
N THR A 127 45.82 -5.40 4.71
CA THR A 127 47.18 -5.94 4.51
C THR A 127 47.89 -6.27 5.83
N GLU A 128 47.77 -5.40 6.83
CA GLU A 128 48.43 -5.55 8.14
C GLU A 128 47.98 -6.78 8.93
N SER A 129 46.70 -7.15 8.83
CA SER A 129 46.06 -8.21 9.64
C SER A 129 45.71 -9.46 8.83
N GLN A 130 45.88 -9.43 7.50
CA GLN A 130 45.42 -10.47 6.56
C GLN A 130 43.93 -10.80 6.66
N THR A 131 43.12 -9.92 7.27
CA THR A 131 41.68 -10.11 7.45
C THR A 131 40.90 -9.52 6.29
N THR A 132 39.98 -10.31 5.74
CA THR A 132 39.00 -9.85 4.76
C THR A 132 37.77 -9.22 5.43
N ILE A 133 37.25 -8.18 4.79
CA ILE A 133 35.96 -7.55 5.08
C ILE A 133 35.05 -7.80 3.88
N GLU A 134 33.78 -8.14 4.09
CA GLU A 134 32.77 -8.19 3.03
C GLU A 134 31.80 -7.01 3.17
N GLY A 135 31.61 -6.27 2.07
CA GLY A 135 30.67 -5.15 2.05
C GLY A 135 30.70 -4.34 0.75
N THR A 136 29.78 -3.38 0.66
CA THR A 136 29.59 -2.52 -0.51
C THR A 136 30.25 -1.16 -0.27
N PHE A 137 30.87 -0.60 -1.31
CA PHE A 137 31.39 0.77 -1.29
C PHE A 137 30.27 1.80 -1.02
N VAL A 138 30.56 2.87 -0.26
CA VAL A 138 29.63 3.97 0.01
C VAL A 138 30.20 5.32 -0.42
N SER A 139 31.43 5.65 0.00
CA SER A 139 32.13 6.88 -0.41
C SER A 139 33.62 6.84 -0.06
N VAL A 140 34.40 7.77 -0.61
CA VAL A 140 35.75 8.12 -0.14
C VAL A 140 35.75 9.53 0.42
N ARG A 141 36.24 9.70 1.65
CA ARG A 141 36.48 11.00 2.31
C ARG A 141 37.69 10.88 3.22
N ASP A 142 38.50 11.93 3.32
CA ASP A 142 39.60 12.05 4.30
C ASP A 142 40.61 10.87 4.32
N GLY A 143 40.97 10.35 3.13
CA GLY A 143 41.89 9.21 2.97
C GLY A 143 41.30 7.85 3.35
N ARG A 144 39.97 7.78 3.56
CA ARG A 144 39.26 6.58 4.01
C ARG A 144 38.14 6.21 3.04
N VAL A 145 38.01 4.91 2.78
CA VAL A 145 36.84 4.33 2.12
C VAL A 145 35.81 3.94 3.19
N TYR A 146 34.54 4.25 2.93
CA TYR A 146 33.42 3.89 3.78
C TYR A 146 32.72 2.69 3.15
N ILE A 147 32.63 1.58 3.90
CA ILE A 147 32.13 0.28 3.42
C ILE A 147 30.91 -0.10 4.25
N ARG A 148 29.76 -0.32 3.61
CA ARG A 148 28.55 -0.88 4.24
C ARG A 148 28.68 -2.40 4.29
N GLN A 149 28.87 -2.96 5.48
CA GLN A 149 29.01 -4.41 5.67
C GLN A 149 27.64 -5.10 5.72
N THR A 150 27.62 -6.43 5.73
CA THR A 150 26.39 -7.26 5.67
C THR A 150 25.48 -7.12 6.90
N ASP A 151 25.98 -6.57 8.00
CA ASP A 151 25.20 -6.17 9.17
C ASP A 151 24.54 -4.77 9.05
N GLY A 152 24.66 -4.13 7.88
CA GLY A 152 24.08 -2.83 7.55
C GLY A 152 24.91 -1.63 8.00
N PHE A 153 25.94 -1.82 8.84
CA PHE A 153 26.75 -0.72 9.36
C PHE A 153 27.79 -0.25 8.34
N VAL A 154 27.90 1.07 8.19
CA VAL A 154 28.95 1.71 7.38
C VAL A 154 30.20 1.91 8.24
N ARG A 155 31.28 1.21 7.92
CA ARG A 155 32.56 1.27 8.64
C ARG A 155 33.63 1.95 7.76
N PRO A 156 34.38 2.93 8.28
CA PRO A 156 35.51 3.53 7.57
C PRO A 156 36.76 2.65 7.67
N VAL A 157 37.49 2.50 6.57
CA VAL A 157 38.80 1.85 6.49
C VAL A 157 39.78 2.79 5.79
N THR A 158 40.98 2.98 6.34
CA THR A 158 42.03 3.79 5.70
C THR A 158 42.54 3.09 4.43
N ILE A 159 42.65 3.82 3.32
CA ILE A 159 42.84 3.22 1.99
C ILE A 159 44.23 2.57 1.85
N ASP A 160 45.25 3.21 2.41
CA ASP A 160 46.64 2.72 2.52
C ASP A 160 46.78 1.36 3.23
N ARG A 161 45.82 0.99 4.10
CA ARG A 161 45.79 -0.29 4.84
C ARG A 161 45.06 -1.41 4.09
N LEU A 162 44.57 -1.14 2.87
CA LEU A 162 43.98 -2.14 1.98
C LEU A 162 45.00 -2.65 0.95
N ALA A 163 44.72 -3.81 0.34
CA ALA A 163 45.54 -4.35 -0.75
C ALA A 163 45.56 -3.40 -1.97
N GLU A 164 46.66 -3.37 -2.73
CA GLU A 164 46.83 -2.48 -3.90
C GLU A 164 45.68 -2.62 -4.92
N THR A 165 45.18 -3.84 -5.13
CA THR A 165 44.00 -4.15 -5.96
C THR A 165 42.73 -3.44 -5.54
N ASP A 166 42.63 -3.11 -4.25
CA ASP A 166 41.48 -2.46 -3.64
C ASP A 166 41.68 -0.95 -3.67
N GLN A 167 42.91 -0.47 -3.46
CA GLN A 167 43.29 0.93 -3.64
C GLN A 167 43.04 1.41 -5.08
N SER A 168 43.54 0.70 -6.10
CA SER A 168 43.30 1.06 -7.51
C SER A 168 41.82 1.03 -7.90
N TRP A 169 41.05 0.07 -7.35
CA TRP A 169 39.60 0.00 -7.55
C TRP A 169 38.88 1.21 -6.94
N ILE A 170 39.31 1.65 -5.75
CA ILE A 170 38.79 2.85 -5.09
C ILE A 170 39.11 4.10 -5.91
N GLU A 171 40.31 4.22 -6.47
CA GLU A 171 40.68 5.35 -7.34
C GLU A 171 39.86 5.38 -8.65
N GLU A 172 39.55 4.23 -9.23
CA GLU A 172 38.70 4.11 -10.42
C GLU A 172 37.26 4.48 -10.08
N ARG A 173 36.65 3.85 -9.07
CA ARG A 173 35.28 4.15 -8.62
C ARG A 173 35.10 5.61 -8.19
N THR A 174 36.12 6.20 -7.56
CA THR A 174 36.09 7.62 -7.19
C THR A 174 36.15 8.54 -8.41
N ARG A 175 36.85 8.15 -9.48
CA ARG A 175 36.86 8.88 -10.77
C ARG A 175 35.51 8.77 -11.50
N GLU A 176 34.85 7.61 -11.49
CA GLU A 176 33.49 7.46 -12.02
C GLU A 176 32.51 8.41 -11.31
N ILE A 177 32.51 8.39 -9.98
CA ILE A 177 31.64 9.23 -9.14
C ILE A 177 31.96 10.72 -9.34
N ALA A 178 33.23 11.11 -9.45
CA ALA A 178 33.61 12.47 -9.79
C ALA A 178 33.07 12.89 -11.17
N ALA A 179 33.19 12.04 -12.20
CA ALA A 179 32.70 12.34 -13.54
C ALA A 179 31.18 12.56 -13.60
N ILE A 180 30.41 11.78 -12.82
CA ILE A 180 28.96 11.99 -12.64
C ILE A 180 28.70 13.37 -12.00
N ASN A 181 29.40 13.69 -10.92
CA ASN A 181 29.21 14.93 -10.16
C ASN A 181 29.71 16.21 -10.88
N THR A 182 30.51 16.08 -11.94
CA THR A 182 30.95 17.22 -12.77
C THR A 182 30.00 17.61 -13.90
N GLN A 183 28.82 16.99 -14.02
CA GLN A 183 27.82 17.38 -15.03
C GLN A 183 26.93 18.54 -14.54
N PRO A 184 26.77 19.64 -15.31
CA PRO A 184 25.95 20.78 -14.87
C PRO A 184 24.44 20.51 -14.87
N GLU A 185 23.82 20.68 -13.71
CA GLU A 185 22.41 21.07 -13.57
C GLU A 185 22.18 22.48 -14.20
N TYR A 186 21.04 22.84 -14.78
CA TYR A 186 19.79 22.10 -15.03
C TYR A 186 19.12 22.74 -16.27
N VAL A 187 18.66 21.96 -17.26
CA VAL A 187 17.75 22.46 -18.31
C VAL A 187 16.69 21.41 -18.60
N LEU A 188 15.42 21.83 -18.60
CA LEU A 188 14.27 21.01 -19.01
C LEU A 188 14.37 20.61 -20.49
N THR A 189 15.03 19.49 -20.77
CA THR A 189 15.00 18.80 -22.05
C THR A 189 14.90 17.29 -21.83
N SER A 190 13.92 16.66 -22.48
CA SER A 190 13.79 15.21 -22.50
C SER A 190 14.90 14.59 -23.36
N GLN A 191 16.01 14.23 -22.71
CA GLN A 191 17.03 13.38 -23.34
C GLN A 191 16.60 11.92 -23.34
N LYS A 192 15.70 11.64 -24.29
CA LYS A 192 15.79 10.51 -25.22
C LYS A 192 16.85 9.46 -24.82
N ALA A 193 16.38 8.30 -24.41
CA ALA A 193 17.12 7.07 -24.69
C ALA A 193 17.58 7.09 -26.16
N LYS A 194 18.82 6.65 -26.45
CA LYS A 194 19.35 6.56 -27.81
C LYS A 194 18.69 5.43 -28.63
N ARG A 195 17.38 5.53 -28.85
CA ARG A 195 16.76 4.99 -30.06
C ARG A 195 17.33 5.79 -31.23
N THR A 196 18.03 5.10 -32.12
CA THR A 196 18.67 5.69 -33.31
C THR A 196 17.65 6.51 -34.10
N ALA A 197 17.99 7.74 -34.44
CA ALA A 197 17.04 8.70 -35.01
C ALA A 197 16.72 8.41 -36.50
N GLN A 198 15.93 7.37 -36.74
CA GLN A 198 15.01 7.39 -37.89
C GLN A 198 13.89 8.38 -37.54
N GLY A 199 13.76 9.44 -38.33
CA GLY A 199 12.82 10.54 -38.06
C GLY A 199 11.37 10.04 -38.04
N ARG A 200 10.73 10.12 -36.88
CA ARG A 200 9.27 9.95 -36.76
C ARG A 200 8.62 11.32 -36.97
N ASN A 201 7.87 11.46 -38.06
CA ASN A 201 7.09 12.66 -38.33
C ASN A 201 6.03 12.88 -37.23
N ALA A 202 5.86 14.13 -36.79
CA ALA A 202 4.79 14.55 -35.88
C ALA A 202 3.41 14.62 -36.57
N ALA A 203 3.11 13.60 -37.40
CA ALA A 203 1.94 13.51 -38.26
C ALA A 203 1.30 12.11 -38.28
N ALA A 204 1.88 11.15 -37.56
CA ALA A 204 1.18 9.92 -37.19
C ALA A 204 0.51 10.15 -35.83
N LEU A 205 -0.82 10.11 -35.80
CA LEU A 205 -1.56 10.02 -34.54
C LEU A 205 -1.22 8.68 -33.87
N ASP A 206 -0.99 8.71 -32.57
CA ASP A 206 -0.87 7.52 -31.74
C ASP A 206 -2.19 6.71 -31.81
N PRO A 207 -2.15 5.37 -32.03
CA PRO A 207 -3.36 4.55 -32.02
C PRO A 207 -4.08 4.49 -30.66
N GLY A 208 -3.39 4.70 -29.54
CA GLY A 208 -4.00 4.67 -28.20
C GLY A 208 -4.83 5.91 -27.87
N LEU A 209 -4.28 7.09 -28.14
CA LEU A 209 -4.84 8.40 -27.79
C LEU A 209 -6.31 8.62 -28.22
N PRO A 210 -6.77 8.24 -29.45
CA PRO A 210 -8.17 8.38 -29.84
C PRO A 210 -9.13 7.54 -28.99
N LEU A 211 -8.74 6.33 -28.57
CA LEU A 211 -9.56 5.48 -27.72
C LEU A 211 -9.59 6.02 -26.27
N LEU A 212 -8.46 6.52 -25.77
CA LEU A 212 -8.39 7.24 -24.49
C LEU A 212 -9.32 8.46 -24.51
N GLN A 213 -9.21 9.34 -25.51
CA GLN A 213 -10.08 10.52 -25.66
C GLN A 213 -11.57 10.12 -25.73
N LYS A 214 -11.93 9.13 -26.56
CA LYS A 214 -13.30 8.58 -26.65
C LYS A 214 -13.81 8.05 -25.31
N SER A 215 -12.94 7.47 -24.49
CA SER A 215 -13.31 6.85 -23.21
C SER A 215 -13.86 7.87 -22.20
N PHE A 216 -13.24 9.04 -22.10
CA PHE A 216 -13.60 10.07 -21.11
C PHE A 216 -14.62 11.11 -21.64
N GLU A 217 -14.94 11.12 -22.93
CA GLU A 217 -15.78 12.13 -23.60
C GLU A 217 -17.18 12.28 -22.98
N SER A 218 -17.83 11.18 -22.56
CA SER A 218 -19.14 11.21 -21.88
C SER A 218 -19.10 11.90 -20.50
N PHE A 219 -17.92 12.03 -19.89
CA PHE A 219 -17.71 12.57 -18.54
C PHE A 219 -17.04 13.94 -18.50
N LYS A 220 -16.91 14.62 -19.65
CA LYS A 220 -16.25 15.95 -19.78
C LYS A 220 -16.84 17.10 -18.95
N SER A 221 -17.95 16.87 -18.25
CA SER A 221 -18.56 17.79 -17.27
C SER A 221 -17.94 17.68 -15.88
N THR A 222 -17.36 16.53 -15.52
CA THR A 222 -16.72 16.25 -14.21
C THR A 222 -15.24 15.87 -14.34
N VAL A 223 -14.82 15.44 -15.53
CA VAL A 223 -13.45 15.06 -15.88
C VAL A 223 -12.88 16.04 -16.89
N LYS A 224 -11.61 16.41 -16.71
CA LYS A 224 -10.82 17.17 -17.68
C LYS A 224 -9.61 16.34 -18.10
N THR A 225 -9.36 16.21 -19.41
CA THR A 225 -8.25 15.43 -19.95
C THR A 225 -7.23 16.31 -20.66
N ARG A 226 -5.96 15.91 -20.63
CA ARG A 226 -4.85 16.49 -21.41
C ARG A 226 -3.81 15.40 -21.71
N SER A 227 -2.92 15.62 -22.65
CA SER A 227 -1.81 14.70 -22.94
C SER A 227 -0.52 15.46 -23.24
N ASP A 228 0.61 14.79 -23.13
CA ASP A 228 1.89 15.26 -23.66
C ASP A 228 2.51 14.25 -24.63
N ALA A 229 3.83 14.11 -24.66
CA ALA A 229 4.54 13.20 -25.55
C ALA A 229 4.55 11.74 -25.04
N ASP A 230 4.28 11.50 -23.76
CA ASP A 230 4.45 10.20 -23.10
C ASP A 230 3.20 9.74 -22.33
N TYR A 231 2.40 10.67 -21.78
CA TYR A 231 1.25 10.36 -20.92
C TYR A 231 -0.06 11.04 -21.35
N PHE A 232 -1.16 10.32 -21.10
CA PHE A 232 -2.50 10.87 -20.98
C PHE A 232 -2.80 11.17 -19.51
N TYR A 233 -3.40 12.32 -19.24
CA TYR A 233 -3.70 12.80 -17.89
C TYR A 233 -5.19 12.96 -17.68
N VAL A 234 -5.67 12.44 -16.55
CA VAL A 234 -7.07 12.52 -16.13
C VAL A 234 -7.15 13.40 -14.89
N GLU A 235 -7.84 14.53 -15.02
CA GLU A 235 -8.08 15.49 -13.94
C GLU A 235 -9.54 15.40 -13.46
N SER A 236 -9.76 15.26 -12.15
CA SER A 236 -11.10 15.14 -11.56
C SER A 236 -11.15 15.68 -10.12
N ASN A 237 -12.34 15.73 -9.54
CA ASN A 237 -12.54 16.05 -8.11
C ASN A 237 -12.74 14.78 -7.23
N GLY A 238 -12.64 13.57 -7.79
CA GLY A 238 -12.85 12.33 -7.05
C GLY A 238 -14.29 12.07 -6.57
N ILE A 239 -15.32 12.76 -7.09
CA ILE A 239 -16.73 12.54 -6.73
C ILE A 239 -17.55 12.09 -7.96
N PRO A 240 -18.14 10.88 -7.96
CA PRO A 240 -19.00 10.39 -9.04
C PRO A 240 -20.42 10.98 -9.01
N ASP A 241 -21.10 10.96 -10.15
CA ASP A 241 -22.53 11.24 -10.29
C ASP A 241 -23.38 9.97 -10.07
N HIS A 242 -23.39 9.47 -8.83
CA HIS A 242 -24.30 8.42 -8.36
C HIS A 242 -24.47 8.45 -6.83
N GLN A 243 -25.36 7.61 -6.29
CA GLN A 243 -25.56 7.50 -4.84
C GLN A 243 -24.49 6.61 -4.19
N MET A 244 -23.36 7.24 -3.83
CA MET A 244 -22.27 6.64 -3.06
C MET A 244 -22.70 6.09 -1.69
N MET A 245 -21.85 5.26 -1.09
CA MET A 245 -21.86 4.80 0.31
C MET A 245 -23.01 3.88 0.71
N VAL A 246 -24.19 3.97 0.10
CA VAL A 246 -25.35 3.15 0.43
C VAL A 246 -25.07 1.68 0.08
N GLY A 247 -25.27 0.79 1.05
CA GLY A 247 -24.98 -0.65 0.92
C GLY A 247 -23.86 -1.15 1.84
N ILE A 248 -22.92 -0.27 2.22
CA ILE A 248 -21.79 -0.60 3.12
C ILE A 248 -22.33 -1.15 4.45
N THR A 249 -21.80 -2.29 4.91
CA THR A 249 -22.14 -2.95 6.19
C THR A 249 -20.97 -3.04 7.18
N ALA A 250 -19.74 -2.76 6.72
CA ALA A 250 -18.53 -2.66 7.53
C ALA A 250 -17.92 -1.25 7.45
N TRP A 251 -18.70 -0.23 7.82
CA TRP A 251 -18.33 1.18 7.57
C TRP A 251 -17.11 1.66 8.37
N GLN A 252 -16.09 2.12 7.65
CA GLN A 252 -14.84 2.65 8.23
C GLN A 252 -14.95 4.08 8.82
N GLN A 253 -16.15 4.68 8.94
CA GLN A 253 -16.40 6.07 9.37
C GLN A 253 -15.77 7.19 8.51
N GLN A 254 -15.44 6.88 7.25
CA GLN A 254 -15.02 7.85 6.23
C GLN A 254 -16.22 8.25 5.36
N VAL A 255 -16.18 9.44 4.73
CA VAL A 255 -17.26 9.96 3.87
C VAL A 255 -16.71 10.56 2.57
N PRO A 256 -17.50 10.71 1.49
CA PRO A 256 -17.00 11.29 0.24
C PRO A 256 -16.62 12.77 0.39
N MET A 257 -15.35 13.11 0.16
CA MET A 257 -14.86 14.49 0.11
C MET A 257 -14.12 14.78 -1.20
N PRO A 258 -14.34 15.96 -1.83
CA PRO A 258 -13.66 16.33 -3.07
C PRO A 258 -12.13 16.35 -2.94
N GLN A 259 -11.46 15.60 -3.81
CA GLN A 259 -10.00 15.50 -3.90
C GLN A 259 -9.46 16.43 -4.99
N LYS A 260 -8.17 16.77 -4.92
CA LYS A 260 -7.52 17.71 -5.86
C LYS A 260 -6.68 16.97 -6.89
N TYR A 261 -7.30 16.08 -7.67
CA TYR A 261 -6.61 15.31 -8.71
C TYR A 261 -6.41 16.16 -9.98
N THR A 262 -5.63 17.24 -9.90
CA THR A 262 -5.48 18.23 -11.00
C THR A 262 -4.04 18.71 -11.16
N GLY A 263 -3.69 19.22 -12.35
CA GLY A 263 -2.35 19.75 -12.62
C GLY A 263 -1.26 18.67 -12.47
N SER A 264 -0.27 18.92 -11.62
CA SER A 264 0.78 17.92 -11.30
C SER A 264 0.29 16.77 -10.42
N ASN A 265 -0.90 16.88 -9.80
CA ASN A 265 -1.56 15.82 -9.04
C ASN A 265 -2.65 15.11 -9.86
N ALA A 266 -2.62 15.24 -11.19
CA ALA A 266 -3.50 14.50 -12.10
C ALA A 266 -3.10 13.01 -12.19
N TRP A 267 -4.07 12.13 -12.43
CA TRP A 267 -3.77 10.72 -12.77
C TRP A 267 -3.04 10.66 -14.11
N GLN A 268 -2.18 9.65 -14.28
CA GLN A 268 -1.31 9.48 -15.44
C GLN A 268 -1.50 8.08 -16.01
N ILE A 269 -1.68 7.98 -17.32
CA ILE A 269 -1.85 6.73 -18.06
C ILE A 269 -0.82 6.75 -19.21
N PRO A 270 0.10 5.77 -19.32
CA PRO A 270 1.06 5.71 -20.42
C PRO A 270 0.38 5.66 -21.79
N LEU A 271 0.82 6.49 -22.74
CA LEU A 271 0.35 6.43 -24.13
C LEU A 271 0.96 5.24 -24.90
N TYR A 272 2.16 4.81 -24.49
CA TYR A 272 2.91 3.73 -25.14
C TYR A 272 3.15 2.57 -24.16
N PRO A 273 2.10 1.82 -23.77
CA PRO A 273 2.23 0.72 -22.82
C PRO A 273 3.15 -0.37 -23.39
N VAL A 274 4.11 -0.80 -22.56
CA VAL A 274 5.09 -1.85 -22.89
C VAL A 274 4.70 -3.12 -22.14
N PRO A 275 4.55 -4.29 -22.80
CA PRO A 275 4.35 -5.56 -22.10
C PRO A 275 5.51 -5.87 -21.17
N ALA A 276 5.21 -6.10 -19.88
CA ALA A 276 6.20 -6.45 -18.88
C ALA A 276 6.83 -7.82 -19.18
N LYS A 277 8.15 -7.91 -19.01
CA LYS A 277 8.88 -9.19 -19.03
C LYS A 277 8.49 -10.08 -17.84
N GLU A 278 8.23 -9.44 -16.71
CA GLU A 278 7.80 -10.06 -15.45
C GLU A 278 6.54 -9.32 -14.96
N PRO A 279 5.35 -9.67 -15.48
CA PRO A 279 4.07 -9.06 -15.08
C PRO A 279 3.82 -9.18 -13.56
N MET A 280 3.38 -8.10 -12.93
CA MET A 280 3.26 -8.02 -11.47
C MET A 280 1.82 -8.28 -11.00
N SER A 281 1.67 -9.16 -10.03
CA SER A 281 0.38 -9.59 -9.47
C SER A 281 -0.23 -8.56 -8.52
N ALA A 282 -1.50 -8.19 -8.72
CA ALA A 282 -2.27 -7.40 -7.74
C ALA A 282 -2.82 -8.26 -6.59
N LYS A 283 -2.69 -9.60 -6.67
CA LYS A 283 -3.00 -10.48 -5.54
C LYS A 283 -1.92 -10.42 -4.45
N ASP A 284 -0.68 -10.11 -4.84
CA ASP A 284 0.50 -10.22 -4.00
C ASP A 284 1.21 -8.85 -3.76
N ASN A 285 0.87 -7.82 -4.55
CA ASN A 285 1.45 -6.47 -4.54
C ASN A 285 0.35 -5.41 -4.70
N PHE A 286 0.71 -4.11 -4.69
CA PHE A 286 -0.23 -2.99 -4.93
C PHE A 286 -1.42 -2.90 -3.95
N PHE A 287 -1.25 -3.25 -2.68
CA PHE A 287 -2.31 -3.14 -1.65
C PHE A 287 -2.58 -1.70 -1.16
N ARG A 288 -2.04 -0.68 -1.84
CA ARG A 288 -2.22 0.75 -1.56
C ARG A 288 -2.37 1.52 -2.86
N GLY A 289 -3.15 2.60 -2.81
CA GLY A 289 -3.38 3.45 -3.96
C GLY A 289 -4.19 2.77 -5.06
N ALA A 290 -4.29 3.44 -6.20
CA ALA A 290 -5.02 2.91 -7.35
C ALA A 290 -4.18 1.92 -8.16
N ILE A 291 -4.88 0.99 -8.83
CA ILE A 291 -4.37 0.15 -9.92
C ILE A 291 -4.93 0.55 -11.30
N ALA A 292 -6.05 1.27 -11.32
CA ALA A 292 -6.70 1.77 -12.53
C ALA A 292 -7.47 3.07 -12.27
N VAL A 293 -7.95 3.74 -13.33
CA VAL A 293 -8.82 4.92 -13.25
C VAL A 293 -10.04 4.69 -14.13
N ALA A 294 -11.23 4.82 -13.54
CA ALA A 294 -12.51 4.73 -14.23
C ALA A 294 -12.75 5.91 -15.16
N VAL A 295 -13.54 5.73 -16.22
CA VAL A 295 -13.80 6.80 -17.20
C VAL A 295 -14.58 8.01 -16.66
N ASN A 296 -15.20 7.87 -15.49
CA ASN A 296 -15.78 9.00 -14.74
C ASN A 296 -14.74 9.72 -13.83
N GLY A 297 -13.45 9.46 -14.00
CA GLY A 297 -12.35 10.11 -13.29
C GLY A 297 -12.13 9.63 -11.84
N ILE A 298 -12.75 8.52 -11.45
CA ILE A 298 -12.62 7.93 -10.11
C ILE A 298 -11.54 6.84 -10.13
N PRO A 299 -10.58 6.85 -9.19
CA PRO A 299 -9.59 5.79 -9.10
C PRO A 299 -10.22 4.45 -8.68
N ILE A 300 -9.62 3.36 -9.13
CA ILE A 300 -9.97 1.99 -8.74
C ILE A 300 -8.76 1.39 -8.01
N PHE A 301 -8.98 1.01 -6.76
CA PHE A 301 -8.00 0.42 -5.86
C PHE A 301 -8.08 -1.11 -5.96
N ASN A 302 -7.05 -1.78 -5.44
CA ASN A 302 -6.95 -3.23 -5.42
C ASN A 302 -8.12 -3.88 -4.64
N PRO A 303 -8.82 -4.91 -5.16
CA PRO A 303 -9.88 -5.61 -4.43
C PRO A 303 -9.43 -6.19 -3.07
N ILE A 304 -8.14 -6.45 -2.90
CA ILE A 304 -7.52 -6.78 -1.61
C ILE A 304 -7.03 -5.50 -0.94
N LYS A 305 -7.55 -5.22 0.27
CA LYS A 305 -7.14 -4.07 1.08
C LYS A 305 -5.72 -4.17 1.62
N ASN A 306 -5.25 -3.09 2.26
CA ASN A 306 -3.90 -2.88 2.79
C ASN A 306 -3.34 -3.96 3.75
N ASP A 307 -4.11 -4.98 4.14
CA ASP A 307 -3.65 -6.12 4.95
C ASP A 307 -3.15 -7.31 4.11
N GLY A 308 -3.26 -7.24 2.78
CA GLY A 308 -2.72 -8.21 1.83
C GLY A 308 -3.47 -9.55 1.77
N ARG A 309 -4.71 -9.62 2.28
CA ARG A 309 -5.50 -10.87 2.32
C ARG A 309 -7.02 -10.69 2.31
N THR A 310 -7.53 -9.53 2.72
CA THR A 310 -8.98 -9.32 2.91
C THR A 310 -9.59 -8.66 1.66
N ASP A 311 -10.54 -9.37 1.04
CA ASP A 311 -11.34 -8.88 -0.08
C ASP A 311 -12.38 -7.85 0.40
N THR A 312 -12.32 -6.62 -0.13
CA THR A 312 -13.13 -5.48 0.31
C THR A 312 -14.63 -5.65 0.00
N LEU A 313 -14.99 -6.38 -1.07
CA LEU A 313 -16.38 -6.69 -1.40
C LEU A 313 -16.94 -7.73 -0.42
N ILE A 314 -16.20 -8.82 -0.18
CA ILE A 314 -16.61 -9.89 0.74
C ILE A 314 -16.66 -9.40 2.19
N ALA A 315 -15.81 -8.43 2.56
CA ALA A 315 -15.84 -7.77 3.87
C ALA A 315 -17.08 -6.87 4.08
N GLY A 316 -17.87 -6.57 3.05
CA GLY A 316 -19.02 -5.67 3.14
C GLY A 316 -18.63 -4.20 3.29
N GLU A 317 -17.41 -3.84 2.89
CA GLU A 317 -16.88 -2.47 2.99
C GLU A 317 -17.26 -1.59 1.79
N LEU A 318 -17.83 -2.18 0.72
CA LEU A 318 -18.27 -1.49 -0.51
C LEU A 318 -19.75 -1.12 -0.53
N ASP A 319 -20.06 -0.07 -1.28
CA ASP A 319 -21.41 0.37 -1.61
C ASP A 319 -22.01 -0.38 -2.82
N ASN A 320 -23.26 -0.04 -3.16
CA ASN A 320 -24.01 -0.63 -4.27
C ASN A 320 -23.35 -0.43 -5.66
N TRP A 321 -22.37 0.46 -5.79
CA TRP A 321 -21.65 0.74 -7.05
C TRP A 321 -20.24 0.14 -7.07
N GLY A 322 -19.80 -0.45 -5.96
CA GLY A 322 -18.52 -1.13 -5.84
C GLY A 322 -17.38 -0.25 -5.30
N GLY A 323 -17.69 0.84 -4.58
CA GLY A 323 -16.67 1.71 -3.98
C GLY A 323 -16.90 2.05 -2.52
N HIS A 324 -15.92 2.72 -1.92
CA HIS A 324 -15.99 3.28 -0.57
C HIS A 324 -15.07 4.49 -0.43
N CYS A 325 -15.04 5.10 0.75
CA CYS A 325 -14.10 6.18 1.07
C CYS A 325 -12.88 5.70 1.85
N GLY A 326 -11.70 6.05 1.37
CA GLY A 326 -10.42 5.78 2.01
C GLY A 326 -10.12 6.67 3.20
N ARG A 327 -8.91 6.48 3.77
CA ARG A 327 -8.43 7.20 4.96
C ARG A 327 -8.13 8.70 4.71
N ALA A 328 -8.29 9.19 3.47
CA ALA A 328 -8.25 10.62 3.15
C ALA A 328 -9.64 11.17 2.77
N ASP A 329 -10.72 10.49 3.20
CA ASP A 329 -12.11 10.77 2.79
C ASP A 329 -12.26 10.75 1.24
N ASP A 330 -11.43 9.95 0.59
CA ASP A 330 -11.29 9.82 -0.85
C ASP A 330 -12.18 8.69 -1.38
N TYR A 331 -13.18 9.00 -2.21
CA TYR A 331 -14.02 7.96 -2.82
C TYR A 331 -13.28 7.24 -3.94
N HIS A 332 -13.24 5.91 -3.88
CA HIS A 332 -12.62 5.04 -4.87
C HIS A 332 -13.37 3.71 -5.04
N TYR A 333 -13.30 3.10 -6.22
CA TYR A 333 -13.86 1.78 -6.49
C TYR A 333 -12.88 0.66 -6.10
N HIS A 334 -13.39 -0.56 -5.87
CA HIS A 334 -12.58 -1.79 -5.72
C HIS A 334 -12.97 -2.89 -6.74
N ILE A 335 -14.03 -2.68 -7.51
CA ILE A 335 -14.45 -3.56 -8.61
C ILE A 335 -14.71 -2.72 -9.86
N ALA A 336 -14.73 -3.34 -11.05
CA ALA A 336 -14.95 -2.62 -12.29
C ALA A 336 -16.33 -1.90 -12.30
N PRO A 337 -16.40 -0.58 -12.57
CA PRO A 337 -17.65 0.19 -12.55
C PRO A 337 -18.47 -0.02 -13.83
N ILE A 338 -18.90 -1.25 -14.08
CA ILE A 338 -19.71 -1.69 -15.23
C ILE A 338 -21.00 -0.87 -15.44
N HIS A 339 -21.49 -0.18 -14.42
CA HIS A 339 -22.66 0.68 -14.52
C HIS A 339 -22.45 1.85 -15.50
N LEU A 340 -21.19 2.26 -15.72
CA LEU A 340 -20.82 3.31 -16.68
C LEU A 340 -21.08 2.89 -18.15
N GLN A 341 -21.17 1.58 -18.46
CA GLN A 341 -21.52 1.09 -19.80
C GLN A 341 -22.88 1.60 -20.29
N LYS A 342 -23.79 1.99 -19.37
CA LYS A 342 -25.07 2.65 -19.71
C LYS A 342 -24.89 4.04 -20.35
N GLN A 343 -23.73 4.68 -20.18
CA GLN A 343 -23.42 6.04 -20.67
C GLN A 343 -22.36 6.06 -21.79
N ILE A 344 -21.54 5.01 -21.91
CA ILE A 344 -20.45 4.91 -22.90
C ILE A 344 -20.65 3.80 -23.95
N GLY A 345 -21.60 2.88 -23.73
CA GLY A 345 -21.77 1.66 -24.52
C GLY A 345 -20.90 0.51 -24.04
N ASN A 346 -20.83 -0.56 -24.84
CA ASN A 346 -20.00 -1.74 -24.54
C ASN A 346 -18.61 -1.64 -25.17
N ASP A 347 -18.50 -1.01 -26.34
CA ASP A 347 -17.28 -0.91 -27.17
C ASP A 347 -16.34 0.24 -26.72
N VAL A 348 -16.44 0.60 -25.43
CA VAL A 348 -15.65 1.64 -24.78
C VAL A 348 -15.19 1.10 -23.41
N PRO A 349 -13.90 1.23 -23.06
CA PRO A 349 -13.40 0.81 -21.75
C PRO A 349 -14.15 1.50 -20.60
N VAL A 350 -14.48 0.76 -19.53
CA VAL A 350 -15.04 1.33 -18.30
C VAL A 350 -13.98 1.97 -17.41
N ALA A 351 -12.71 1.58 -17.62
CA ALA A 351 -11.55 2.08 -16.93
C ALA A 351 -10.28 1.86 -17.76
N TRP A 352 -9.17 2.45 -17.32
CA TRP A 352 -7.82 2.21 -17.85
C TRP A 352 -6.89 1.85 -16.69
N ALA A 353 -6.12 0.77 -16.84
CA ALA A 353 -5.10 0.38 -15.88
C ALA A 353 -3.91 1.36 -15.94
N LEU A 354 -3.20 1.51 -14.81
CA LEU A 354 -2.05 2.43 -14.74
C LEU A 354 -0.82 1.95 -15.54
N ASP A 355 -0.85 0.73 -16.09
CA ASP A 355 0.13 0.23 -17.06
C ASP A 355 -0.15 0.70 -18.51
N GLY A 356 -1.28 1.38 -18.74
CA GLY A 356 -1.70 1.93 -20.03
C GLY A 356 -2.63 1.03 -20.85
N TYR A 357 -3.04 -0.14 -20.35
CA TYR A 357 -4.00 -1.00 -21.06
C TYR A 357 -5.47 -0.75 -20.62
N PRO A 358 -6.44 -0.83 -21.56
CA PRO A 358 -7.85 -0.58 -21.26
C PRO A 358 -8.50 -1.73 -20.48
N ILE A 359 -9.53 -1.40 -19.70
CA ILE A 359 -10.38 -2.35 -18.96
C ILE A 359 -11.82 -2.22 -19.48
N TYR A 360 -12.31 -3.27 -20.14
CA TYR A 360 -13.68 -3.37 -20.65
C TYR A 360 -14.64 -3.97 -19.61
N GLY A 361 -15.94 -3.92 -19.91
CA GLY A 361 -16.98 -4.59 -19.12
C GLY A 361 -16.96 -6.12 -19.24
N TYR A 362 -18.04 -6.78 -18.84
CA TYR A 362 -18.17 -8.23 -19.01
C TYR A 362 -18.22 -8.61 -20.50
N GLN A 363 -17.50 -9.67 -20.89
CA GLN A 363 -17.68 -10.33 -22.17
C GLN A 363 -19.05 -11.04 -22.23
N ASP A 364 -19.62 -11.19 -23.44
CA ASP A 364 -20.67 -12.18 -23.70
C ASP A 364 -20.01 -13.46 -24.22
N GLU A 365 -20.24 -14.59 -23.53
CA GLU A 365 -19.75 -15.93 -23.90
C GLU A 365 -20.29 -16.42 -25.26
N LYS A 366 -21.25 -15.70 -25.86
CA LYS A 366 -21.83 -15.97 -27.19
C LYS A 366 -21.28 -15.06 -28.30
N ALA A 367 -20.48 -14.05 -27.96
CA ALA A 367 -19.94 -13.13 -28.95
C ALA A 367 -18.89 -13.85 -29.84
N PRO A 368 -18.78 -13.52 -31.14
CA PRO A 368 -17.90 -14.23 -32.08
C PRO A 368 -16.41 -14.03 -31.79
N ASP A 369 -16.09 -12.99 -31.00
CA ASP A 369 -14.79 -12.55 -30.51
C ASP A 369 -14.52 -12.97 -29.05
N PHE A 370 -15.39 -13.80 -28.44
CA PHE A 370 -15.16 -14.31 -27.08
C PHE A 370 -13.87 -15.13 -26.98
N ALA A 371 -12.89 -14.60 -26.24
CA ALA A 371 -11.66 -15.27 -25.88
C ALA A 371 -11.55 -15.51 -24.37
N PRO A 372 -11.04 -16.66 -23.91
CA PRO A 372 -10.76 -16.90 -22.49
C PRO A 372 -9.74 -15.91 -21.92
N LEU A 373 -10.00 -15.43 -20.70
CA LEU A 373 -9.11 -14.53 -19.99
C LEU A 373 -7.91 -15.27 -19.37
N ASP A 374 -6.77 -14.57 -19.30
CA ASP A 374 -5.54 -15.04 -18.69
C ASP A 374 -5.52 -14.84 -17.16
N GLN A 375 -4.38 -15.12 -16.52
CA GLN A 375 -4.20 -14.98 -15.07
C GLN A 375 -4.26 -13.52 -14.56
N TRP A 376 -4.14 -12.53 -15.44
CA TRP A 376 -4.30 -11.11 -15.16
C TRP A 376 -5.70 -10.60 -15.49
N ASN A 377 -6.60 -11.50 -15.88
CA ASN A 377 -7.99 -11.23 -16.21
C ASN A 377 -8.14 -10.35 -17.47
N GLY A 378 -7.25 -10.54 -18.45
CA GLY A 378 -7.32 -9.95 -19.79
C GLY A 378 -6.99 -10.94 -20.91
N HIS A 379 -6.99 -10.48 -22.15
CA HIS A 379 -6.59 -11.27 -23.32
C HIS A 379 -6.10 -10.37 -24.46
N LYS A 380 -5.77 -10.96 -25.62
CA LYS A 380 -5.42 -10.22 -26.85
C LYS A 380 -6.47 -10.43 -27.92
N ASP A 381 -6.90 -9.35 -28.56
CA ASP A 381 -7.78 -9.40 -29.73
C ASP A 381 -7.09 -10.03 -30.96
N ALA A 382 -7.83 -10.10 -32.08
CA ALA A 382 -7.33 -10.66 -33.34
C ALA A 382 -6.18 -9.86 -33.99
N ASP A 383 -6.05 -8.57 -33.68
CA ASP A 383 -4.97 -7.69 -34.13
C ASP A 383 -3.75 -7.74 -33.18
N GLY A 384 -3.89 -8.37 -32.01
CA GLY A 384 -2.87 -8.58 -31.00
C GLY A 384 -2.86 -7.57 -29.85
N ASN A 385 -3.84 -6.66 -29.78
CA ASN A 385 -3.93 -5.64 -28.73
C ASN A 385 -4.40 -6.29 -27.41
N TYR A 386 -3.59 -6.13 -26.36
CA TYR A 386 -3.94 -6.64 -25.04
C TYR A 386 -4.93 -5.70 -24.31
N HIS A 387 -5.91 -6.27 -23.63
CA HIS A 387 -6.87 -5.53 -22.81
C HIS A 387 -7.45 -6.41 -21.68
N TYR A 388 -7.92 -5.77 -20.61
CA TYR A 388 -8.54 -6.42 -19.46
C TYR A 388 -10.06 -6.43 -19.54
N HIS A 389 -10.70 -7.32 -18.77
CA HIS A 389 -12.15 -7.36 -18.60
C HIS A 389 -12.59 -7.35 -17.14
N ALA A 390 -13.75 -6.74 -16.89
CA ALA A 390 -14.49 -6.96 -15.65
C ALA A 390 -14.86 -8.44 -15.47
N THR A 391 -14.92 -8.92 -14.22
CA THR A 391 -15.43 -10.26 -13.89
C THR A 391 -16.35 -10.26 -12.67
N LYS A 392 -17.27 -11.24 -12.60
CA LYS A 392 -18.26 -11.37 -11.51
C LYS A 392 -17.71 -12.05 -10.24
N LYS A 393 -16.42 -12.36 -10.23
CA LYS A 393 -15.66 -13.04 -9.18
C LYS A 393 -14.29 -12.35 -9.10
N TYR A 394 -13.58 -12.50 -7.99
CA TYR A 394 -12.19 -12.08 -7.87
C TYR A 394 -11.36 -12.56 -9.08
N PRO A 395 -10.58 -11.70 -9.75
CA PRO A 395 -10.14 -10.35 -9.32
C PRO A 395 -11.09 -9.19 -9.65
N TYR A 396 -12.26 -9.39 -10.26
CA TYR A 396 -13.26 -8.37 -10.65
C TYR A 396 -12.85 -7.33 -11.72
N LEU A 397 -11.57 -6.98 -11.81
CA LEU A 397 -10.94 -6.17 -12.86
C LEU A 397 -9.56 -6.77 -13.22
N ASN A 398 -8.55 -5.98 -13.60
CA ASN A 398 -7.20 -6.49 -13.82
C ASN A 398 -6.64 -7.16 -12.55
N GLY A 399 -6.21 -8.41 -12.64
CA GLY A 399 -5.62 -9.20 -11.54
C GLY A 399 -4.14 -8.87 -11.27
N GLY A 400 -3.58 -7.91 -12.01
CA GLY A 400 -2.19 -7.51 -12.01
C GLY A 400 -1.92 -6.53 -13.14
N PHE A 401 -0.65 -6.36 -13.49
CA PHE A 401 -0.20 -5.57 -14.63
C PHE A 401 0.55 -6.44 -15.64
N TYR A 402 -0.06 -6.62 -16.80
CA TYR A 402 0.55 -7.15 -18.02
C TYR A 402 1.54 -6.14 -18.62
N GLY A 403 1.36 -4.83 -18.42
CA GLY A 403 2.32 -3.81 -18.81
C GLY A 403 3.34 -3.44 -17.72
N GLU A 404 4.42 -2.75 -18.12
CA GLU A 404 5.44 -2.23 -17.21
C GLU A 404 4.88 -1.09 -16.32
N VAL A 405 4.97 -1.26 -14.99
CA VAL A 405 4.75 -0.20 -14.00
C VAL A 405 5.90 -0.19 -12.98
N VAL A 406 6.03 0.89 -12.21
CA VAL A 406 6.93 0.93 -11.04
C VAL A 406 6.09 0.73 -9.78
N GLU A 407 6.47 -0.22 -8.92
CA GLU A 407 5.96 -0.27 -7.54
C GLU A 407 6.88 0.51 -6.59
N ARG A 408 6.29 1.29 -5.68
CA ARG A 408 6.97 1.83 -4.49
C ARG A 408 5.99 1.80 -3.31
N ASP A 409 6.46 1.48 -2.10
CA ASP A 409 5.66 1.50 -0.86
C ASP A 409 4.34 0.69 -0.88
N GLY A 410 4.23 -0.31 -1.77
CA GLY A 410 3.02 -1.12 -1.95
C GLY A 410 1.96 -0.50 -2.89
N GLN A 411 2.35 0.45 -3.74
CA GLN A 411 1.48 1.18 -4.68
C GLN A 411 2.20 1.42 -6.03
N VAL A 412 1.44 1.73 -7.09
CA VAL A 412 2.02 2.22 -8.36
C VAL A 412 2.64 3.61 -8.16
N ASP A 413 3.76 3.89 -8.83
CA ASP A 413 4.45 5.18 -8.81
C ASP A 413 4.79 5.68 -10.24
N PRO A 414 4.62 6.98 -10.55
CA PRO A 414 3.97 8.01 -9.73
C PRO A 414 2.44 7.86 -9.71
N GLN A 415 1.80 8.30 -8.62
CA GLN A 415 0.35 8.52 -8.60
C GLN A 415 -0.05 9.71 -7.71
N PRO A 416 -1.24 10.31 -7.93
CA PRO A 416 -1.77 11.39 -7.11
C PRO A 416 -1.83 11.11 -5.61
N ARG A 417 -1.87 12.18 -4.82
CA ARG A 417 -2.14 12.15 -3.39
C ARG A 417 -3.52 12.74 -3.09
N ALA A 418 -4.25 12.05 -2.21
CA ALA A 418 -5.50 12.50 -1.61
C ALA A 418 -5.23 13.14 -0.23
N GLU A 419 -6.07 14.09 0.19
CA GLU A 419 -5.95 14.79 1.48
C GLU A 419 -7.32 15.01 2.11
N SER A 420 -7.51 14.57 3.37
CA SER A 420 -8.63 15.02 4.22
C SER A 420 -8.17 16.17 5.13
N PRO A 421 -9.02 17.20 5.38
CA PRO A 421 -8.75 18.18 6.42
C PRO A 421 -8.81 17.55 7.82
N ARG A 422 -9.56 16.45 8.01
CA ARG A 422 -9.75 15.77 9.29
C ARG A 422 -8.88 14.50 9.45
N PRO A 423 -8.74 13.94 10.67
CA PRO A 423 -8.15 12.61 10.87
C PRO A 423 -9.14 11.50 10.47
N ALA A 424 -8.63 10.39 9.93
CA ALA A 424 -9.43 9.19 9.67
C ALA A 424 -9.94 8.55 10.98
N LEU A 425 -11.27 8.42 11.10
CA LEU A 425 -11.95 7.74 12.20
C LEU A 425 -11.73 6.21 12.21
N PRO A 426 -11.98 5.50 13.32
CA PRO A 426 -11.99 4.04 13.37
C PRO A 426 -13.30 3.45 12.78
N PRO A 427 -13.35 2.17 12.38
CA PRO A 427 -14.60 1.55 11.89
C PRO A 427 -15.71 1.46 12.95
N LEU A 428 -16.96 1.66 12.55
CA LEU A 428 -18.13 1.60 13.44
C LEU A 428 -18.76 0.21 13.39
N GLN A 429 -18.58 -0.55 14.47
CA GLN A 429 -18.97 -1.97 14.53
C GLN A 429 -20.49 -2.17 14.40
N GLY A 430 -20.89 -2.92 13.36
CA GLY A 430 -22.29 -3.21 13.07
C GLY A 430 -23.09 -2.02 12.51
N ALA A 431 -22.42 -1.02 11.94
CA ALA A 431 -23.06 0.09 11.23
C ALA A 431 -23.28 -0.23 9.75
N LYS A 432 -24.56 -0.23 9.33
CA LYS A 432 -24.95 -0.27 7.92
C LYS A 432 -25.28 1.13 7.43
N ILE A 433 -24.73 1.54 6.29
CA ILE A 433 -25.12 2.79 5.62
C ILE A 433 -26.39 2.53 4.79
N VAL A 434 -27.44 3.30 5.09
CA VAL A 434 -28.78 3.11 4.53
C VAL A 434 -29.24 4.26 3.64
N ASP A 435 -28.60 5.42 3.72
CA ASP A 435 -28.88 6.56 2.84
C ASP A 435 -27.67 7.49 2.71
N PHE A 436 -27.58 8.19 1.57
CA PHE A 436 -26.62 9.25 1.31
C PHE A 436 -27.25 10.29 0.38
N GLU A 437 -27.40 11.53 0.86
CA GLU A 437 -28.05 12.62 0.13
C GLU A 437 -27.11 13.84 0.00
N THR A 438 -27.06 14.45 -1.18
CA THR A 438 -26.46 15.78 -1.39
C THR A 438 -27.55 16.84 -1.30
N THR A 439 -27.73 17.43 -0.12
CA THR A 439 -28.84 18.36 0.18
C THR A 439 -28.69 19.73 -0.51
N LYS A 440 -27.46 20.11 -0.87
CA LYS A 440 -27.08 21.26 -1.70
C LYS A 440 -25.60 21.11 -2.11
N PRO A 441 -25.07 21.89 -3.07
CA PRO A 441 -23.66 21.81 -3.45
C PRO A 441 -22.70 21.85 -2.25
N GLY A 442 -21.79 20.87 -2.19
CA GLY A 442 -20.82 20.70 -1.10
C GLY A 442 -21.42 20.31 0.26
N SER A 443 -22.72 20.02 0.38
CA SER A 443 -23.36 19.63 1.65
C SER A 443 -24.09 18.29 1.53
N HIS A 444 -23.78 17.39 2.45
CA HIS A 444 -24.21 15.99 2.37
C HIS A 444 -24.74 15.48 3.71
N VAL A 445 -25.63 14.49 3.67
CA VAL A 445 -26.14 13.78 4.83
C VAL A 445 -26.00 12.28 4.57
N LEU A 446 -25.19 11.61 5.38
CA LEU A 446 -25.08 10.15 5.42
C LEU A 446 -25.95 9.63 6.56
N THR A 447 -26.86 8.69 6.29
CA THR A 447 -27.65 8.02 7.32
C THR A 447 -27.18 6.58 7.48
N TYR A 448 -26.91 6.18 8.72
CA TYR A 448 -26.47 4.83 9.07
C TYR A 448 -27.33 4.24 10.18
N GLU A 449 -27.42 2.92 10.24
CA GLU A 449 -28.14 2.17 11.26
C GLU A 449 -27.20 1.29 12.07
N VAL A 450 -27.33 1.34 13.39
CA VAL A 450 -26.71 0.38 14.32
C VAL A 450 -27.83 -0.30 15.10
N ARG A 451 -27.97 -1.63 14.94
CA ARG A 451 -29.03 -2.44 15.58
C ARG A 451 -30.45 -1.87 15.33
N GLY A 452 -30.71 -1.39 14.11
CA GLY A 452 -32.01 -0.86 13.70
C GLY A 452 -32.36 0.56 14.19
N ARG A 453 -31.42 1.27 14.84
CA ARG A 453 -31.57 2.70 15.20
C ARG A 453 -30.69 3.57 14.32
N LYS A 454 -31.23 4.69 13.83
CA LYS A 454 -30.56 5.60 12.88
C LYS A 454 -29.71 6.66 13.57
N GLY A 455 -28.46 6.77 13.15
CA GLY A 455 -27.61 7.95 13.34
C GLY A 455 -27.37 8.65 11.99
N THR A 456 -26.82 9.86 12.02
CA THR A 456 -26.45 10.60 10.80
C THR A 456 -25.09 11.27 10.90
N VAL A 457 -24.45 11.51 9.75
CA VAL A 457 -23.31 12.43 9.61
C VAL A 457 -23.71 13.46 8.56
N ASN A 458 -23.97 14.67 9.02
CA ASN A 458 -24.28 15.82 8.19
C ASN A 458 -22.96 16.58 8.03
N TYR A 459 -22.56 16.95 6.80
CA TYR A 459 -21.34 17.73 6.62
C TYR A 459 -21.45 18.74 5.48
N THR A 460 -20.58 19.74 5.53
CA THR A 460 -20.44 20.79 4.50
C THR A 460 -18.97 21.04 4.24
N VAL A 461 -18.56 20.92 2.98
CA VAL A 461 -17.22 21.23 2.47
C VAL A 461 -17.28 22.57 1.74
N ALA A 462 -16.46 23.53 2.16
CA ALA A 462 -16.33 24.82 1.49
C ALA A 462 -15.25 24.78 0.40
N GLU A 463 -15.32 25.71 -0.56
CA GLU A 463 -14.43 25.78 -1.73
C GLU A 463 -12.93 25.85 -1.40
N ASN A 464 -12.58 26.42 -0.24
CA ASN A 464 -11.20 26.48 0.26
C ASN A 464 -10.66 25.10 0.74
N GLY A 465 -11.54 24.10 0.94
CA GLY A 465 -11.24 22.79 1.51
C GLY A 465 -11.46 22.65 3.02
N SER A 466 -12.00 23.67 3.69
CA SER A 466 -12.45 23.53 5.09
C SER A 466 -13.78 22.78 5.14
N ALA A 467 -13.98 21.96 6.18
CA ALA A 467 -15.17 21.15 6.32
C ALA A 467 -15.76 21.22 7.74
N LYS A 468 -17.08 21.30 7.82
CA LYS A 468 -17.86 21.23 9.06
C LYS A 468 -18.67 19.95 9.09
N PHE A 469 -18.66 19.25 10.21
CA PHE A 469 -19.38 18.01 10.44
C PHE A 469 -20.31 18.16 11.65
N THR A 470 -21.48 17.53 11.57
CA THR A 470 -22.43 17.34 12.68
C THR A 470 -22.82 15.87 12.72
N PHE A 471 -22.22 15.13 13.65
CA PHE A 471 -22.49 13.73 13.92
C PHE A 471 -23.69 13.61 14.87
N LYS A 472 -24.59 12.68 14.58
CA LYS A 472 -25.68 12.29 15.49
C LYS A 472 -25.65 10.78 15.70
N THR A 473 -25.64 10.34 16.95
CA THR A 473 -25.62 8.92 17.31
C THR A 473 -27.03 8.28 17.24
N PRO A 474 -27.14 6.95 17.17
CA PRO A 474 -28.40 6.20 17.32
C PRO A 474 -29.10 6.39 18.68
N GLU A 475 -28.38 6.94 19.68
CA GLU A 475 -28.87 7.36 20.99
C GLU A 475 -29.44 8.80 20.97
N GLY A 476 -29.18 9.56 19.91
CA GLY A 476 -29.61 10.95 19.73
C GLY A 476 -28.62 12.01 20.19
N GLU A 477 -27.48 11.62 20.78
CA GLU A 477 -26.38 12.52 21.12
C GLU A 477 -25.84 13.18 19.84
N THR A 478 -25.39 14.43 19.94
CA THR A 478 -24.94 15.22 18.78
C THR A 478 -23.61 15.90 19.08
N ALA A 479 -22.65 15.77 18.16
CA ALA A 479 -21.34 16.42 18.22
C ALA A 479 -21.05 17.18 16.93
N THR A 480 -20.40 18.34 17.04
CA THR A 480 -20.08 19.21 15.90
C THR A 480 -18.56 19.42 15.85
N GLU A 481 -17.97 19.22 14.68
CA GLU A 481 -16.53 19.37 14.45
C GLU A 481 -16.28 20.30 13.27
N GLU A 482 -15.25 21.14 13.35
CA GLU A 482 -14.88 22.08 12.29
C GLU A 482 -13.38 21.95 11.98
N TYR A 483 -13.06 21.76 10.70
CA TYR A 483 -11.70 21.53 10.22
C TYR A 483 -11.34 22.55 9.16
N THR A 484 -10.21 23.23 9.35
CA THR A 484 -9.64 24.12 8.33
C THR A 484 -8.94 23.30 7.24
N ALA A 485 -8.92 23.84 6.01
CA ALA A 485 -8.09 23.31 4.95
C ALA A 485 -6.62 23.34 5.39
N ARG A 486 -5.91 22.22 5.24
CA ARG A 486 -4.45 22.23 5.43
C ARG A 486 -3.85 23.06 4.29
N PRO A 487 -2.96 24.03 4.57
CA PRO A 487 -2.23 24.70 3.51
C PRO A 487 -1.34 23.66 2.82
N ALA A 488 -1.46 23.55 1.50
CA ALA A 488 -0.67 22.61 0.71
C ALA A 488 0.82 22.84 1.01
N ARG A 489 1.49 21.81 1.56
CA ARG A 489 2.92 21.89 1.90
C ARG A 489 3.74 21.81 0.62
N GLY A 490 3.92 22.97 -0.03
CA GLY A 490 4.95 23.14 -1.05
C GLY A 490 6.29 22.69 -0.47
N GLY A 491 6.95 21.74 -1.12
CA GLY A 491 8.14 21.08 -0.60
C GLY A 491 9.27 22.08 -0.32
N ARG A 492 9.84 22.02 0.88
CA ARG A 492 11.09 22.71 1.22
C ARG A 492 12.01 21.83 2.09
N PRO A 493 13.34 22.04 2.04
CA PRO A 493 14.31 21.03 2.45
C PRO A 493 14.49 20.92 3.96
N GLY A 494 15.28 19.92 4.38
CA GLY A 494 15.57 19.65 5.79
C GLY A 494 16.23 20.84 6.51
N GLY A 495 15.59 21.30 7.59
CA GLY A 495 16.16 22.27 8.51
C GLY A 495 17.10 21.59 9.51
N GLN A 496 18.34 22.10 9.62
CA GLN A 496 19.32 21.67 10.62
C GLN A 496 18.87 22.09 12.04
N GLY A 497 19.41 21.42 13.06
CA GLY A 497 19.05 21.66 14.46
C GLY A 497 19.49 23.03 14.99
N GLY A 498 18.65 23.65 15.81
CA GLY A 498 19.01 24.78 16.68
C GLY A 498 19.54 24.28 18.03
N PRO A 499 20.35 25.08 18.75
CA PRO A 499 21.09 24.64 19.94
C PRO A 499 20.23 24.47 21.21
N PRO A 500 20.77 23.80 22.26
CA PRO A 500 20.11 23.69 23.56
C PRO A 500 19.82 25.04 24.22
N ARG A 501 18.92 25.03 25.21
CA ARG A 501 18.70 26.15 26.13
C ARG A 501 18.74 25.63 27.57
N ASP A 502 19.68 26.15 28.35
CA ASP A 502 19.88 25.78 29.74
C ASP A 502 18.94 26.52 30.70
N ASP A 503 18.72 25.87 31.85
CA ASP A 503 18.36 26.39 33.19
C ASP A 503 17.44 27.63 33.39
N ARG A 504 16.26 27.33 33.99
CA ARG A 504 15.62 28.03 35.14
C ARG A 504 14.95 29.41 34.97
N PRO A 505 14.12 29.85 35.96
CA PRO A 505 13.44 29.12 37.05
C PRO A 505 11.90 29.29 37.02
N GLU A 506 11.21 28.80 38.07
CA GLU A 506 9.76 28.89 38.27
C GLU A 506 9.21 30.34 38.39
N GLY A 507 7.96 30.54 37.98
CA GLY A 507 7.22 31.81 38.13
C GLY A 507 5.71 31.64 37.95
N GLY A 508 5.03 30.97 38.88
CA GLY A 508 3.61 30.57 38.72
C GLY A 508 2.56 31.67 38.96
N ARG A 509 1.37 31.51 38.36
CA ARG A 509 0.12 32.20 38.76
C ARG A 509 -1.07 31.24 38.76
N LYS A 510 -1.92 31.36 39.78
CA LYS A 510 -3.03 30.44 40.07
C LYS A 510 -4.32 30.84 39.32
N GLY A 511 -4.89 29.93 38.53
CA GLY A 511 -6.27 29.98 38.04
C GLY A 511 -7.12 28.88 38.67
N LYS A 512 -8.31 29.19 39.19
CA LYS A 512 -9.14 28.25 39.97
C LYS A 512 -10.06 27.40 39.06
N ARG A 513 -10.04 26.07 39.23
CA ARG A 513 -11.13 25.17 38.79
C ARG A 513 -12.30 25.24 39.79
N PRO A 514 -13.57 25.20 39.33
CA PRO A 514 -14.71 24.87 40.19
C PRO A 514 -14.78 23.34 40.46
N PRO A 515 -15.42 22.87 41.55
CA PRO A 515 -15.23 21.50 42.03
C PRO A 515 -16.43 20.53 41.83
N ARG A 516 -16.07 19.24 41.72
CA ARG A 516 -16.76 18.05 42.28
C ARG A 516 -18.16 17.66 41.74
N LYS A 517 -18.23 16.42 41.23
CA LYS A 517 -19.11 15.39 41.79
C LYS A 517 -18.39 14.04 41.75
N GLU A 518 -18.27 13.40 42.91
CA GLU A 518 -17.83 12.01 43.04
C GLU A 518 -19.06 11.09 42.93
N MET A 519 -18.87 9.91 42.36
CA MET A 519 -19.84 8.80 42.41
C MET A 519 -19.11 7.52 42.86
N PRO A 520 -19.82 6.45 43.26
CA PRO A 520 -19.26 5.44 44.16
C PRO A 520 -18.05 4.65 43.64
N LYS A 521 -17.28 4.13 44.60
CA LYS A 521 -16.25 3.12 44.35
C LYS A 521 -16.92 1.76 44.18
N ASP A 522 -16.69 1.12 43.05
CA ASP A 522 -16.83 -0.32 42.84
C ASP A 522 -15.64 -0.81 41.99
N GLU A 523 -15.46 -2.13 41.91
CA GLU A 523 -14.19 -2.79 41.58
C GLU A 523 -13.69 -2.61 40.12
N PRO A 524 -12.36 -2.72 39.88
CA PRO A 524 -11.76 -2.43 38.57
C PRO A 524 -12.21 -3.41 37.48
N LYS A 525 -12.61 -2.84 36.33
CA LYS A 525 -13.13 -3.59 35.17
C LYS A 525 -12.00 -4.24 34.34
N SER A 526 -11.51 -5.38 34.78
CA SER A 526 -10.77 -6.29 33.90
C SER A 526 -11.73 -6.92 32.88
N ALA A 527 -11.66 -6.49 31.62
CA ALA A 527 -12.52 -6.96 30.54
C ALA A 527 -11.93 -8.21 29.85
N SER A 528 -11.78 -9.31 30.59
CA SER A 528 -11.09 -10.52 30.12
C SER A 528 -11.64 -11.05 28.79
N ARG A 529 -10.82 -10.97 27.72
CA ARG A 529 -10.90 -11.92 26.61
C ARG A 529 -10.53 -13.31 27.15
N LYS A 530 -11.10 -14.37 26.54
CA LYS A 530 -11.06 -15.77 27.00
C LYS A 530 -9.78 -16.15 27.76
N SER A 531 -9.87 -16.33 29.08
CA SER A 531 -8.87 -17.14 29.77
C SER A 531 -9.10 -18.62 29.48
N VAL A 532 -8.01 -19.38 29.39
CA VAL A 532 -8.04 -20.84 29.42
C VAL A 532 -7.32 -21.25 30.70
N GLY A 533 -8.08 -21.58 31.76
CA GLY A 533 -7.54 -21.87 33.09
C GLY A 533 -7.35 -20.65 34.01
N ASP A 534 -7.05 -20.92 35.28
CA ASP A 534 -7.06 -19.94 36.39
C ASP A 534 -5.81 -19.04 36.47
N MET A 535 -5.09 -18.87 35.35
CA MET A 535 -3.80 -18.18 35.27
C MET A 535 -3.97 -16.66 35.49
N LYS A 536 -3.24 -16.10 36.44
CA LYS A 536 -3.30 -14.68 36.81
C LYS A 536 -2.09 -13.91 36.28
N LEU A 537 -2.29 -12.63 35.98
CA LEU A 537 -1.30 -11.72 35.45
C LEU A 537 -1.45 -10.33 36.09
N MET A 538 -0.34 -9.71 36.46
CA MET A 538 -0.26 -8.43 37.17
C MET A 538 1.00 -7.65 36.74
N SER A 539 1.05 -6.37 37.06
CA SER A 539 2.25 -5.52 36.95
C SER A 539 2.34 -4.58 38.14
N SER A 540 3.56 -4.23 38.57
CA SER A 540 3.82 -3.10 39.47
C SER A 540 4.22 -1.81 38.75
N SER A 541 4.29 -1.84 37.42
CA SER A 541 4.55 -0.68 36.54
C SER A 541 3.25 -0.10 35.95
N ILE A 542 2.10 -0.65 36.34
CA ILE A 542 0.75 -0.21 36.01
C ILE A 542 0.06 0.15 37.33
N ASP A 543 -0.60 1.31 37.40
CA ASP A 543 -1.22 1.80 38.64
C ASP A 543 -2.65 1.29 38.85
N LYS A 544 -3.26 1.70 39.98
CA LYS A 544 -4.62 1.30 40.37
C LYS A 544 -5.74 1.78 39.44
N ASP A 545 -5.46 2.75 38.57
CA ASP A 545 -6.41 3.31 37.59
C ASP A 545 -6.14 2.72 36.18
N GLY A 546 -5.20 1.78 36.06
CA GLY A 546 -4.83 1.12 34.80
C GLY A 546 -3.73 1.84 34.01
N MET A 547 -3.15 2.92 34.54
CA MET A 547 -2.17 3.74 33.80
C MET A 547 -0.74 3.21 33.94
N LEU A 548 -0.01 3.19 32.83
CA LEU A 548 1.41 2.84 32.78
C LEU A 548 2.31 3.93 33.41
N ASN A 549 3.31 3.51 34.19
CA ASN A 549 4.38 4.37 34.68
C ASN A 549 5.20 4.97 33.51
N VAL A 550 5.42 6.29 33.54
CA VAL A 550 6.21 7.04 32.54
C VAL A 550 7.65 6.52 32.36
N ASP A 551 8.24 5.88 33.38
CA ASP A 551 9.55 5.22 33.22
C ASP A 551 9.54 4.13 32.14
N CYS A 552 8.38 3.54 31.83
CA CYS A 552 8.21 2.54 30.77
C CYS A 552 7.91 3.14 29.38
N THR A 553 8.09 4.45 29.22
CA THR A 553 7.79 5.21 27.99
C THR A 553 9.01 6.03 27.57
N CYS A 554 9.03 6.51 26.33
CA CYS A 554 10.12 7.38 25.86
C CYS A 554 9.93 8.87 26.22
N ASP A 555 9.05 9.15 27.18
CA ASP A 555 9.00 10.40 27.93
C ASP A 555 9.61 10.23 29.35
N GLY A 556 9.99 9.01 29.73
CA GLY A 556 10.80 8.66 30.89
C GLY A 556 12.00 7.78 30.52
N LYS A 557 12.41 6.88 31.42
CA LYS A 557 13.64 6.08 31.32
C LYS A 557 13.67 5.02 30.21
N SER A 558 12.54 4.74 29.53
CA SER A 558 12.41 3.69 28.52
C SER A 558 12.69 2.26 29.02
N GLU A 559 12.34 1.97 30.28
CA GLU A 559 12.53 0.66 30.92
C GLU A 559 11.41 -0.33 30.57
N SER A 560 11.70 -1.63 30.46
CA SER A 560 10.65 -2.62 30.29
C SER A 560 9.75 -2.70 31.55
N PRO A 561 8.41 -2.82 31.43
CA PRO A 561 7.53 -2.89 32.59
C PRO A 561 7.73 -4.19 33.37
N ALA A 562 7.49 -4.13 34.68
CA ALA A 562 7.38 -5.34 35.49
C ALA A 562 6.18 -6.19 35.04
N ILE A 563 6.31 -7.51 35.06
CA ILE A 563 5.25 -8.46 34.69
C ILE A 563 5.28 -9.60 35.71
N ALA A 564 4.17 -9.97 36.33
CA ALA A 564 4.11 -11.05 37.31
C ALA A 564 2.93 -11.99 37.02
N TRP A 565 3.16 -13.29 37.06
CA TRP A 565 2.15 -14.31 36.77
C TRP A 565 2.11 -15.41 37.83
N SER A 566 0.93 -15.98 38.03
CA SER A 566 0.71 -17.10 38.95
C SER A 566 -0.35 -18.07 38.42
N ASN A 567 -0.53 -19.21 39.10
CA ASN A 567 -1.44 -20.29 38.70
C ASN A 567 -1.15 -20.88 37.31
N LEU A 568 0.13 -21.13 36.99
CA LEU A 568 0.52 -21.87 35.79
C LEU A 568 -0.08 -23.30 35.84
N PRO A 569 -0.69 -23.80 34.75
CA PRO A 569 -1.34 -25.11 34.75
C PRO A 569 -0.32 -26.24 34.88
N LYS A 570 -0.74 -27.35 35.52
CA LYS A 570 0.07 -28.57 35.63
C LYS A 570 0.39 -29.11 34.24
N GLY A 571 1.69 -29.30 33.95
CA GLY A 571 2.18 -29.72 32.64
C GLY A 571 2.84 -28.60 31.82
N THR A 572 2.79 -27.34 32.29
CA THR A 572 3.60 -26.25 31.72
C THR A 572 5.08 -26.65 31.77
N LYS A 573 5.76 -26.56 30.63
CA LYS A 573 7.23 -26.75 30.51
C LYS A 573 7.95 -25.47 30.11
N SER A 574 7.25 -24.53 29.48
CA SER A 574 7.80 -23.31 28.93
C SER A 574 6.80 -22.15 29.05
N ILE A 575 7.29 -20.92 29.11
CA ILE A 575 6.47 -19.70 29.18
C ILE A 575 6.90 -18.75 28.05
N ALA A 576 5.95 -18.04 27.46
CA ALA A 576 6.22 -16.95 26.52
C ALA A 576 5.27 -15.78 26.77
N PHE A 577 5.64 -14.58 26.33
CA PHE A 577 4.73 -13.43 26.33
C PHE A 577 5.02 -12.47 25.18
N SER A 578 4.06 -11.59 24.93
CA SER A 578 4.27 -10.39 24.11
C SER A 578 3.58 -9.18 24.73
N LEU A 579 4.23 -8.02 24.61
CA LEU A 579 3.64 -6.70 24.85
C LEU A 579 3.31 -6.07 23.50
N TRP A 580 2.06 -5.71 23.27
CA TRP A 580 1.52 -5.28 21.98
C TRP A 580 0.35 -4.29 22.14
N HIS A 581 -0.11 -3.70 21.03
CA HIS A 581 -1.40 -3.00 20.98
C HIS A 581 -2.06 -3.15 19.60
N THR A 582 -3.39 -3.10 19.54
CA THR A 582 -4.11 -2.95 18.27
C THR A 582 -4.01 -1.49 17.80
N ALA A 583 -3.12 -1.20 16.85
CA ALA A 583 -3.19 0.05 16.10
C ALA A 583 -4.26 -0.06 14.99
N PRO A 584 -4.75 1.06 14.41
CA PRO A 584 -5.80 1.02 13.37
C PRO A 584 -5.40 0.32 12.06
N ASP A 585 -4.13 0.00 11.88
CA ASP A 585 -3.52 -0.62 10.71
C ASP A 585 -3.01 -2.05 10.95
N GLN A 586 -2.48 -2.36 12.14
CA GLN A 586 -2.03 -3.71 12.53
C GLN A 586 -1.92 -3.84 14.05
N GLU A 587 -1.83 -5.07 14.57
CA GLU A 587 -1.33 -5.31 15.93
C GLU A 587 0.19 -5.09 15.94
N LYS A 588 0.65 -4.11 16.75
CA LYS A 588 2.07 -3.72 16.81
C LYS A 588 2.68 -4.17 18.12
N SER A 589 3.77 -4.91 18.02
CA SER A 589 4.52 -5.47 19.12
C SER A 589 5.70 -4.60 19.56
N TYR A 590 5.84 -4.45 20.87
CA TYR A 590 6.90 -3.69 21.54
C TYR A 590 7.90 -4.62 22.22
N TRP A 591 7.46 -5.79 22.66
CA TRP A 591 8.30 -6.80 23.30
C TRP A 591 7.77 -8.20 22.98
N VAL A 592 8.68 -9.14 22.77
CA VAL A 592 8.38 -10.57 22.56
C VAL A 592 9.48 -11.36 23.27
N VAL A 593 9.11 -12.29 24.14
CA VAL A 593 10.07 -13.17 24.83
C VAL A 593 9.46 -14.57 24.93
N TYR A 594 10.27 -15.59 24.66
CA TYR A 594 9.85 -16.99 24.59
C TYR A 594 10.85 -17.91 25.30
N ASN A 595 10.46 -19.16 25.57
CA ASN A 595 11.25 -20.14 26.32
C ASN A 595 11.74 -19.64 27.69
N ILE A 596 10.87 -18.91 28.39
CA ILE A 596 11.08 -18.49 29.78
C ILE A 596 10.91 -19.73 30.69
N PRO A 597 11.86 -20.05 31.58
CA PRO A 597 11.77 -21.22 32.45
C PRO A 597 10.59 -21.14 33.43
N VAL A 598 9.93 -22.27 33.70
CA VAL A 598 8.75 -22.35 34.59
C VAL A 598 9.02 -22.07 36.07
N SER A 599 10.29 -21.96 36.47
CA SER A 599 10.69 -21.45 37.78
C SER A 599 10.57 -19.92 37.90
N VAL A 600 10.39 -19.21 36.78
CA VAL A 600 10.17 -17.76 36.73
C VAL A 600 8.67 -17.48 36.90
N ASN A 601 8.33 -16.67 37.90
CA ASN A 601 6.98 -16.18 38.19
C ASN A 601 6.76 -14.70 37.77
N GLY A 602 7.75 -14.10 37.12
CA GLY A 602 7.67 -12.74 36.62
C GLY A 602 9.03 -12.13 36.23
N LEU A 603 8.95 -10.93 35.69
CA LEU A 603 10.06 -10.04 35.33
C LEU A 603 9.94 -8.76 36.17
N LYS A 604 11.06 -8.28 36.72
CA LYS A 604 11.13 -6.95 37.32
C LYS A 604 11.17 -5.88 36.23
N GLN A 605 10.86 -4.64 36.60
CA GLN A 605 11.05 -3.49 35.70
C GLN A 605 12.52 -3.42 35.26
N ASN A 606 12.74 -3.16 33.97
CA ASN A 606 14.04 -3.18 33.28
C ASN A 606 14.80 -4.53 33.31
N GLN A 607 14.13 -5.64 33.59
CA GLN A 607 14.82 -6.95 33.63
C GLN A 607 15.10 -7.48 32.21
N LYS A 608 16.35 -7.93 32.01
CA LYS A 608 16.85 -8.55 30.78
C LYS A 608 17.23 -10.01 31.00
N ASP A 609 17.66 -10.67 29.93
CA ASP A 609 18.34 -11.98 29.92
C ASP A 609 17.55 -13.14 30.56
N ILE A 610 16.22 -13.11 30.43
CA ILE A 610 15.32 -14.21 30.79
C ILE A 610 14.68 -14.78 29.52
N GLY A 611 14.79 -16.10 29.36
CA GLY A 611 14.32 -16.81 28.17
C GLY A 611 15.13 -16.45 26.92
N LYS A 612 14.44 -16.32 25.79
CA LYS A 612 14.96 -15.88 24.49
C LYS A 612 14.17 -14.67 24.02
N ALA A 613 14.87 -13.63 23.59
CA ALA A 613 14.25 -12.45 22.99
C ALA A 613 13.77 -12.73 21.56
N GLY A 614 12.53 -12.37 21.27
CA GLY A 614 11.95 -12.31 19.94
C GLY A 614 12.00 -10.90 19.35
N PHE A 615 11.66 -10.74 18.08
CA PHE A 615 11.69 -9.46 17.38
C PHE A 615 10.39 -8.67 17.57
N ASN A 616 10.49 -7.43 18.05
CA ASN A 616 9.41 -6.45 18.05
C ASN A 616 9.18 -5.82 16.64
N ASP A 617 8.18 -4.95 16.49
CA ASP A 617 7.86 -4.33 15.20
C ASP A 617 8.98 -3.43 14.64
N ARG A 618 9.89 -2.93 15.50
CA ARG A 618 11.11 -2.22 15.07
C ARG A 618 12.25 -3.17 14.69
N ARG A 619 11.97 -4.48 14.57
CA ARG A 619 12.93 -5.57 14.28
C ARG A 619 14.09 -5.63 15.28
N LYS A 620 13.84 -5.28 16.54
CA LYS A 620 14.82 -5.38 17.65
C LYS A 620 14.44 -6.51 18.61
N SER A 621 15.45 -7.16 19.18
CA SER A 621 15.33 -8.20 20.21
C SER A 621 15.36 -7.62 21.63
N ASP A 622 14.64 -6.52 21.84
CA ASP A 622 14.66 -5.72 23.07
C ASP A 622 13.26 -5.12 23.31
N PHE A 623 13.03 -4.51 24.46
CA PHE A 623 11.82 -3.72 24.69
C PHE A 623 11.86 -2.41 23.88
N ASP A 624 10.79 -2.13 23.11
CA ASP A 624 10.57 -0.82 22.51
C ASP A 624 9.64 0.03 23.39
N PRO A 625 10.07 1.18 23.91
CA PRO A 625 9.28 1.97 24.85
C PRO A 625 8.03 2.57 24.20
N MET A 626 6.95 2.66 24.99
CA MET A 626 5.71 3.29 24.57
C MET A 626 5.97 4.74 24.16
N CYS A 627 5.80 5.05 22.87
CA CYS A 627 6.21 6.33 22.27
C CYS A 627 5.10 7.05 21.50
N SER A 628 3.90 6.46 21.41
CA SER A 628 2.87 6.84 20.44
C SER A 628 2.48 8.32 20.53
N ARG A 629 2.57 9.04 19.40
CA ARG A 629 2.18 10.45 19.28
C ARG A 629 0.82 10.56 18.59
N GLY A 630 -0.01 11.48 19.06
CA GLY A 630 -1.39 11.67 18.61
C GLY A 630 -2.34 11.74 19.81
N PRO A 631 -3.52 12.38 19.67
CA PRO A 631 -4.42 12.64 20.78
C PRO A 631 -5.03 11.36 21.37
N GLY A 632 -5.32 11.41 22.67
CA GLY A 632 -6.10 10.40 23.39
C GLY A 632 -5.29 9.25 23.99
N VAL A 633 -5.89 8.68 25.04
CA VAL A 633 -5.46 7.45 25.71
C VAL A 633 -5.41 6.28 24.72
N LYS A 634 -4.42 5.39 24.91
CA LYS A 634 -4.21 4.19 24.10
C LYS A 634 -4.08 3.00 25.04
N THR A 635 -4.87 1.96 24.80
CA THR A 635 -4.77 0.69 25.50
C THR A 635 -3.72 -0.20 24.85
N TYR A 636 -2.93 -0.86 25.69
CA TYR A 636 -1.88 -1.81 25.38
C TYR A 636 -2.17 -3.11 26.13
N HIS A 637 -1.57 -4.21 25.65
CA HIS A 637 -1.84 -5.56 26.10
C HIS A 637 -0.52 -6.27 26.41
N ILE A 638 -0.42 -6.92 27.58
CA ILE A 638 0.57 -7.97 27.84
C ILE A 638 -0.17 -9.30 27.83
N THR A 639 0.13 -10.17 26.88
CA THR A 639 -0.42 -11.54 26.84
C THR A 639 0.68 -12.54 27.22
N VAL A 640 0.45 -13.37 28.23
CA VAL A 640 1.36 -14.43 28.67
C VAL A 640 0.73 -15.81 28.38
N PHE A 641 1.53 -16.71 27.83
CA PHE A 641 1.17 -18.08 27.45
C PHE A 641 1.98 -19.08 28.28
N ALA A 642 1.30 -20.06 28.86
CA ALA A 642 1.88 -21.23 29.51
C ALA A 642 1.82 -22.43 28.55
N LEU A 643 2.97 -22.98 28.19
CA LEU A 643 3.13 -23.90 27.06
C LEU A 643 3.53 -25.31 27.51
N SER A 644 3.05 -26.32 26.78
CA SER A 644 3.33 -27.74 27.05
C SER A 644 4.71 -28.21 26.57
N GLU A 645 5.42 -27.44 25.74
CA GLU A 645 6.81 -27.67 25.33
C GLU A 645 7.51 -26.33 24.99
N ASP A 646 8.81 -26.39 24.70
CA ASP A 646 9.61 -25.24 24.25
C ASP A 646 9.34 -24.88 22.79
N LEU A 647 9.26 -23.58 22.49
CA LEU A 647 9.14 -23.08 21.13
C LEU A 647 10.45 -23.22 20.36
N LYS A 648 10.34 -23.73 19.14
CA LYS A 648 11.46 -24.00 18.21
C LYS A 648 11.56 -22.89 17.16
N LEU A 649 11.73 -21.66 17.63
CA LEU A 649 11.84 -20.45 16.82
C LEU A 649 13.24 -19.82 16.92
N SER A 650 13.72 -19.24 15.81
CA SER A 650 14.79 -18.24 15.85
C SER A 650 14.25 -16.87 16.33
N PRO A 651 15.10 -15.94 16.82
CA PRO A 651 14.67 -14.60 17.22
C PRO A 651 13.92 -13.83 16.11
N GLN A 652 14.33 -14.02 14.85
CA GLN A 652 13.70 -13.42 13.66
C GLN A 652 12.32 -14.01 13.37
N GLN A 653 12.10 -15.31 13.66
CA GLN A 653 10.80 -15.95 13.53
C GLN A 653 9.87 -15.60 14.70
N ALA A 654 10.43 -15.41 15.89
CA ALA A 654 9.72 -15.02 17.12
C ALA A 654 9.28 -13.54 17.12
N THR A 655 8.59 -13.11 16.07
CA THR A 655 7.75 -11.92 16.09
C THR A 655 6.46 -12.19 16.88
N HIS A 656 5.67 -11.16 17.22
CA HIS A 656 4.36 -11.37 17.85
C HIS A 656 3.45 -12.30 17.01
N LYS A 657 3.38 -12.08 15.70
CA LYS A 657 2.66 -12.98 14.76
C LYS A 657 3.24 -14.39 14.76
N GLY A 658 4.56 -14.54 14.71
CA GLY A 658 5.22 -15.85 14.71
C GLY A 658 5.06 -16.61 16.03
N LEU A 659 5.03 -15.90 17.16
CA LEU A 659 4.69 -16.46 18.47
C LEU A 659 3.23 -16.94 18.48
N LEU A 660 2.28 -16.11 18.06
CA LEU A 660 0.86 -16.47 17.99
C LEU A 660 0.60 -17.69 17.10
N GLU A 661 1.29 -17.84 15.96
CA GLU A 661 1.19 -19.05 15.14
C GLU A 661 1.76 -20.28 15.86
N ALA A 662 2.92 -20.15 16.52
CA ALA A 662 3.64 -21.28 17.10
C ALA A 662 3.07 -21.79 18.44
N VAL A 663 2.31 -20.97 19.19
CA VAL A 663 1.69 -21.41 20.46
C VAL A 663 0.37 -22.16 20.28
N LYS A 664 -0.34 -21.99 19.15
CA LYS A 664 -1.72 -22.48 18.91
C LYS A 664 -1.99 -23.93 19.30
N SER A 665 -1.04 -24.83 19.10
CA SER A 665 -1.18 -26.27 19.37
C SER A 665 -0.59 -26.71 20.72
N ILE A 666 0.07 -25.81 21.46
CA ILE A 666 0.82 -26.14 22.68
C ILE A 666 0.48 -25.28 23.90
N THR A 667 -0.33 -24.21 23.76
CA THR A 667 -0.88 -23.43 24.89
C THR A 667 -1.73 -24.33 25.80
N LEU A 668 -1.36 -24.38 27.09
CA LEU A 668 -2.15 -24.98 28.17
C LEU A 668 -3.01 -23.95 28.90
N ALA A 669 -2.51 -22.71 29.01
CA ALA A 669 -3.24 -21.56 29.50
C ALA A 669 -2.71 -20.27 28.88
N GLU A 670 -3.58 -19.28 28.74
CA GLU A 670 -3.20 -17.91 28.37
C GLU A 670 -4.03 -16.90 29.15
N THR A 671 -3.45 -15.72 29.36
CA THR A 671 -4.06 -14.61 30.10
C THR A 671 -3.50 -13.28 29.60
N THR A 672 -4.32 -12.23 29.58
CA THR A 672 -3.94 -10.90 29.09
C THR A 672 -4.24 -9.82 30.12
N LEU A 673 -3.32 -8.88 30.27
CA LEU A 673 -3.44 -7.68 31.11
C LEU A 673 -3.48 -6.45 30.20
N ASP A 674 -4.61 -5.76 30.24
CA ASP A 674 -4.85 -4.51 29.51
C ASP A 674 -4.44 -3.32 30.38
N PHE A 675 -3.85 -2.29 29.78
CA PHE A 675 -3.41 -1.07 30.47
C PHE A 675 -3.28 0.12 29.52
N ASP A 676 -3.38 1.32 30.06
CA ASP A 676 -3.49 2.55 29.29
C ASP A 676 -2.24 3.43 29.38
N TYR A 677 -1.93 4.12 28.27
CA TYR A 677 -0.98 5.24 28.27
C TYR A 677 -1.46 6.38 27.35
N GLU A 678 -1.30 7.62 27.82
CA GLU A 678 -1.55 8.84 27.06
C GLU A 678 -0.30 9.72 27.11
N ARG A 679 0.23 10.06 25.93
CA ARG A 679 1.30 11.06 25.78
C ARG A 679 0.66 12.44 25.62
N LYS A 680 0.94 13.33 26.57
CA LYS A 680 0.35 14.68 26.71
C LYS A 680 1.25 15.77 26.12
#